data_AF-A0A8H3YY87-F1
#
_entry.id   AF-A0A8H3YY87-F1
#
_cell.length_a   1.000
_cell.length_b   1.000
_cell.length_c   1.000
_cell.angle_alpha   90.00
_cell.angle_beta   90.00
_cell.angle_gamma   90.00
#
_symmetry.space_group_name_H-M   'P 1'
#
loop_
_entity.id
_entity.type
_entity.pdbx_description
1 polymer ?
#
loop_
_entity_poly.entity_id
_entity_poly.type
_entity_poly.pdbx_seq_one_letter_code
_entity_poly.pdbx_strand_id
1 'polypeptide(L)'
;MAKYTDVIVEVKGQIGTIKLNRPKQLNSFGGNLMLDVIAAFRELDNHPDTIFTVLTGEGRFFSAGADVKAVSSQETPAFANDADKKIFYLARFASALELMRTLIDHRKVFVLALNGPGVGGGAVWFQGIADIVLASSTCYLQVPFSSLGLVPENGSALSFAQHMSIHRANDFLMFGRKLSAQELEQWGMINRIFPVEGFHGAVQGFLEGQLSVNDGKSMMESKRLMNAPLREGRMMAVLNSVDALAERFVEDAPKKRFEVKKRELEEKSRAKFEEQHPLVYNRDSFSSDTSDSHELDDFDVEDAYKHTALSPSQRRRSQSFSHLLPWRAGRHSKWLGGPWKWTRLLKRCSLLVVIFLLAYVVFTPILRPSYLRRPAHYSGKNEKGEKVFIAANIVDEELIKGEWGKRVAELVNLLGKDNVYLSVYENDSGQKTKDALQGLKARVECNSSIVSGHIDLEHFPSIQILPNERRIKRIEYLSEVRNKAIEPLTSGSTGMHFDKILFINDVIFSPKDAVDLLFSTNIGSDGKTQYRAACAMDFINAFKFYDTFASRDAEGYGIGVPFYPWFTGAGSGTSRKDVLQHRDAVRVKSCWGGMVAFEAKWFQGQHSPPYPNNEKDQDSGWEEVWEDMVDEPKPIENRSESENEVGMAPLTFRASQELFWESSECCLIHADLAAMAALYSKTSKPTQDFDSGIYMNPYIRVAYSSESFAWLEFTRRFESLYTVPQSFVNWLASRPPFQPRRTANPGDIVEHREWLYDGPEYKHEEADDLEERGASRGRDLIAKIQQNGHWTTKKTKAMPGGFCGGRQLLVLKKSWQPGERMWEKISAPPGADDH
;
A
#
# COMPACT_ATOMS: atom_id res chain seq x y z
N MET A 1 -22.23 -17.60 38.40
CA MET A 1 -21.01 -16.78 38.30
C MET A 1 -21.33 -15.59 37.41
N ALA A 2 -20.78 -14.41 37.71
CA ALA A 2 -20.90 -13.26 36.81
C ALA A 2 -20.28 -13.62 35.45
N LYS A 3 -20.94 -13.22 34.34
CA LYS A 3 -20.50 -13.52 32.97
C LYS A 3 -19.13 -12.89 32.64
N TYR A 4 -18.87 -11.74 33.25
CA TYR A 4 -17.64 -10.96 33.15
C TYR A 4 -17.07 -10.72 34.55
N THR A 5 -15.75 -10.63 34.65
CA THR A 5 -15.05 -10.41 35.92
C THR A 5 -14.65 -8.94 36.09
N ASP A 6 -14.11 -8.35 35.02
CA ASP A 6 -13.48 -7.03 35.05
C ASP A 6 -14.22 -5.97 34.22
N VAL A 7 -15.35 -6.30 33.59
CA VAL A 7 -16.24 -5.34 32.91
C VAL A 7 -17.69 -5.51 33.33
N ILE A 8 -18.47 -4.43 33.21
CA ILE A 8 -19.94 -4.45 33.36
C ILE A 8 -20.53 -4.20 31.97
N VAL A 9 -21.49 -5.02 31.56
CA VAL A 9 -22.23 -4.86 30.30
C VAL A 9 -23.70 -4.59 30.62
N GLU A 10 -24.22 -3.48 30.10
CA GLU A 10 -25.61 -3.06 30.29
C GLU A 10 -26.22 -2.74 28.91
N VAL A 11 -27.47 -3.13 28.67
CA VAL A 11 -28.22 -2.73 27.46
C VAL A 11 -29.44 -1.94 27.91
N LYS A 12 -29.55 -0.70 27.43
CA LYS A 12 -30.73 0.16 27.66
C LYS A 12 -31.25 0.66 26.31
N GLY A 13 -32.43 0.19 25.93
CA GLY A 13 -32.95 0.41 24.58
C GLY A 13 -32.02 -0.18 23.53
N GLN A 14 -31.62 0.63 22.54
CA GLN A 14 -30.72 0.22 21.46
C GLN A 14 -29.24 0.56 21.75
N ILE A 15 -28.90 0.85 23.00
CA ILE A 15 -27.54 1.24 23.43
C ILE A 15 -26.99 0.17 24.36
N GLY A 16 -25.93 -0.50 23.91
CA GLY A 16 -25.14 -1.42 24.75
C GLY A 16 -23.90 -0.73 25.29
N THR A 17 -23.72 -0.71 26.61
CA THR A 17 -22.62 -0.04 27.30
C THR A 17 -21.71 -1.05 27.98
N ILE A 18 -20.41 -0.95 27.71
CA ILE A 18 -19.33 -1.69 28.34
C ILE A 18 -18.59 -0.72 29.27
N LYS A 19 -18.59 -1.00 30.58
CA LYS A 19 -17.83 -0.24 31.58
C LYS A 19 -16.64 -1.06 32.05
N LEU A 20 -15.42 -0.53 31.89
CA LEU A 20 -14.22 -1.10 32.52
C LEU A 20 -14.38 -1.01 34.04
N ASN A 21 -14.26 -2.13 34.75
CA ASN A 21 -14.63 -2.24 36.16
C ASN A 21 -13.47 -2.73 37.03
N ARG A 22 -12.35 -2.01 36.97
CA ARG A 22 -11.23 -2.12 37.92
C ARG A 22 -10.90 -0.76 38.53
N PRO A 23 -11.87 -0.04 39.13
CA PRO A 23 -11.70 1.37 39.51
C PRO A 23 -10.60 1.58 40.57
N LYS A 24 -10.36 0.59 41.44
CA LYS A 24 -9.27 0.62 42.43
C LYS A 24 -7.88 0.62 41.77
N GLN A 25 -7.77 0.01 40.59
CA GLN A 25 -6.56 -0.01 39.76
C GLN A 25 -6.63 1.00 38.61
N LEU A 26 -7.56 1.97 38.67
CA LEU A 26 -7.77 2.97 37.63
C LEU A 26 -8.02 2.35 36.24
N ASN A 27 -8.69 1.19 36.21
CA ASN A 27 -9.02 0.46 34.99
C ASN A 27 -7.80 0.10 34.14
N SER A 28 -6.67 -0.26 34.78
CA SER A 28 -5.49 -0.79 34.09
C SER A 28 -5.76 -2.14 33.42
N PHE A 29 -5.08 -2.43 32.31
CA PHE A 29 -5.15 -3.68 31.56
C PHE A 29 -4.35 -4.79 32.27
N GLY A 30 -4.97 -5.38 33.28
CA GLY A 30 -4.53 -6.60 33.96
C GLY A 30 -5.73 -7.50 34.25
N GLY A 31 -5.48 -8.68 34.81
CA GLY A 31 -6.54 -9.67 35.04
C GLY A 31 -7.16 -10.17 33.74
N ASN A 32 -8.49 -10.25 33.69
CA ASN A 32 -9.27 -10.69 32.52
C ASN A 32 -9.78 -9.53 31.67
N LEU A 33 -9.49 -8.27 32.04
CA LEU A 33 -10.08 -7.08 31.41
C LEU A 33 -10.03 -7.10 29.87
N MET A 34 -8.89 -7.46 29.27
CA MET A 34 -8.76 -7.48 27.81
C MET A 34 -9.67 -8.53 27.15
N LEU A 35 -9.73 -9.74 27.71
CA LEU A 35 -10.57 -10.82 27.19
C LEU A 35 -12.05 -10.51 27.40
N ASP A 36 -12.39 -9.95 28.56
CA ASP A 36 -13.75 -9.54 28.91
C ASP A 36 -14.25 -8.43 27.97
N VAL A 37 -13.41 -7.45 27.62
CA VAL A 37 -13.74 -6.42 26.61
C VAL A 37 -13.99 -7.05 25.23
N ILE A 38 -13.11 -7.96 24.77
CA ILE A 38 -13.29 -8.66 23.49
C ILE A 38 -14.62 -9.41 23.46
N ALA A 39 -14.91 -10.17 24.53
CA ALA A 39 -16.14 -10.93 24.65
C ALA A 39 -17.39 -10.02 24.67
N ALA A 40 -17.34 -8.92 25.42
CA ALA A 40 -18.42 -7.95 25.50
C ALA A 40 -18.70 -7.24 24.17
N PHE A 41 -17.67 -6.82 23.42
CA PHE A 41 -17.85 -6.24 22.09
C PHE A 41 -18.49 -7.24 21.13
N ARG A 42 -18.01 -8.50 21.09
CA ARG A 42 -18.60 -9.55 20.24
C ARG A 42 -20.03 -9.89 20.62
N GLU A 43 -20.38 -9.85 21.91
CA GLU A 43 -21.77 -9.99 22.36
C GLU A 43 -22.63 -8.85 21.81
N LEU A 44 -22.23 -7.60 22.03
CA LEU A 44 -23.01 -6.44 21.61
C LEU A 44 -23.07 -6.28 20.08
N ASP A 45 -22.05 -6.76 19.35
CA ASP A 45 -22.05 -6.81 17.89
C ASP A 45 -23.10 -7.77 17.34
N ASN A 46 -23.34 -8.88 18.05
CA ASN A 46 -24.33 -9.89 17.67
C ASN A 46 -25.70 -9.64 18.31
N HIS A 47 -25.83 -8.66 19.20
CA HIS A 47 -27.12 -8.32 19.79
C HIS A 47 -28.07 -7.75 18.71
N PRO A 48 -29.30 -8.26 18.60
CA PRO A 48 -30.20 -7.94 17.47
C PRO A 48 -30.60 -6.47 17.45
N ASP A 49 -30.85 -5.89 18.63
CA ASP A 49 -31.48 -4.57 18.76
C ASP A 49 -30.51 -3.42 19.04
N THR A 50 -29.21 -3.70 19.28
CA THR A 50 -28.25 -2.64 19.56
C THR A 50 -27.86 -1.91 18.28
N ILE A 51 -27.74 -0.60 18.35
CA ILE A 51 -27.21 0.28 17.30
C ILE A 51 -25.90 0.90 17.76
N PHE A 52 -25.85 1.34 19.01
CA PHE A 52 -24.65 1.89 19.63
C PHE A 52 -23.99 0.86 20.56
N THR A 53 -22.67 0.78 20.48
CA THR A 53 -21.82 0.14 21.48
C THR A 53 -20.96 1.22 22.13
N VAL A 54 -21.15 1.45 23.42
CA VAL A 54 -20.44 2.46 24.19
C VAL A 54 -19.36 1.78 25.02
N LEU A 55 -18.12 2.27 24.97
CA LEU A 55 -17.06 1.89 25.90
C LEU A 55 -16.74 3.05 26.84
N THR A 56 -16.72 2.80 28.15
CA THR A 56 -16.39 3.80 29.18
C THR A 56 -15.71 3.13 30.39
N GLY A 57 -15.26 3.90 31.37
CA GLY A 57 -14.70 3.41 32.63
C GLY A 57 -15.63 3.62 33.80
N GLU A 58 -15.54 2.74 34.80
CA GLU A 58 -16.10 2.94 36.13
C GLU A 58 -15.15 3.77 37.00
N GLY A 59 -15.70 4.64 37.85
CA GLY A 59 -14.93 5.51 38.72
C GLY A 59 -14.26 6.70 38.01
N ARG A 60 -13.14 7.19 38.58
CA ARG A 60 -12.53 8.48 38.21
C ARG A 60 -11.62 8.48 36.97
N PHE A 61 -11.28 7.31 36.43
CA PHE A 61 -10.41 7.18 35.25
C PHE A 61 -11.15 6.43 34.17
N PHE A 62 -10.85 6.75 32.91
CA PHE A 62 -11.23 5.86 31.82
C PHE A 62 -10.33 4.62 31.87
N SER A 63 -9.01 4.78 31.73
CA SER A 63 -8.03 3.71 31.92
C SER A 63 -6.61 4.26 32.09
N ALA A 64 -5.86 3.69 33.04
CA ALA A 64 -4.45 4.01 33.26
C ALA A 64 -3.47 3.25 32.35
N GLY A 65 -3.95 2.41 31.42
CA GLY A 65 -3.09 1.64 30.52
C GLY A 65 -2.57 0.35 31.14
N ALA A 66 -1.32 -0.03 30.86
CA ALA A 66 -0.76 -1.30 31.32
C ALA A 66 -0.67 -1.38 32.86
N ASP A 67 -0.93 -2.57 33.42
CA ASP A 67 -0.76 -2.82 34.85
C ASP A 67 0.73 -3.02 35.19
N VAL A 68 1.45 -1.91 35.39
CA VAL A 68 2.92 -1.91 35.62
C VAL A 68 3.34 -2.81 36.78
N LYS A 69 2.50 -2.91 37.83
CA LYS A 69 2.78 -3.78 38.98
C LYS A 69 2.74 -5.25 38.57
N ALA A 70 1.71 -5.66 37.81
CA ALA A 70 1.59 -7.03 37.31
C ALA A 70 2.65 -7.38 36.24
N VAL A 71 3.03 -6.42 35.39
CA VAL A 71 4.07 -6.62 34.35
C VAL A 71 5.45 -6.80 34.98
N SER A 72 5.78 -5.99 36.00
CA SER A 72 7.08 -6.07 36.68
C SER A 72 7.23 -7.27 37.63
N SER A 73 6.12 -7.87 38.08
CA SER A 73 6.13 -9.02 38.99
C SER A 73 6.11 -10.38 38.28
N GLN A 74 6.06 -10.41 36.95
CA GLN A 74 6.10 -11.68 36.22
C GLN A 74 7.53 -12.11 35.94
N GLU A 75 7.86 -13.33 36.37
CA GLU A 75 9.11 -13.98 36.00
C GLU A 75 9.19 -14.12 34.48
N THR A 76 10.28 -13.60 33.92
CA THR A 76 10.60 -13.80 32.51
C THR A 76 11.31 -15.15 32.40
N PRO A 77 10.79 -16.12 31.62
CA PRO A 77 11.49 -17.38 31.44
C PRO A 77 12.85 -17.14 30.77
N ALA A 78 13.81 -18.02 31.03
CA ALA A 78 15.07 -18.02 30.29
C ALA A 78 14.81 -18.47 28.85
N PHE A 79 15.38 -17.74 27.88
CA PHE A 79 15.22 -18.03 26.45
C PHE A 79 16.53 -18.56 25.88
N ALA A 80 16.45 -19.50 24.93
CA ALA A 80 17.63 -20.09 24.31
C ALA A 80 18.36 -19.12 23.36
N ASN A 81 17.62 -18.20 22.73
CA ASN A 81 18.12 -17.16 21.83
C ASN A 81 17.05 -16.08 21.63
N ASP A 82 17.40 -15.01 20.92
CA ASP A 82 16.50 -13.87 20.67
C ASP A 82 15.25 -14.25 19.88
N ALA A 83 15.32 -15.27 19.00
CA ALA A 83 14.16 -15.71 18.23
C ALA A 83 13.10 -16.34 19.14
N ASP A 84 13.50 -17.19 20.10
CA ASP A 84 12.61 -17.79 21.10
C ASP A 84 11.94 -16.71 21.97
N LYS A 85 12.74 -15.72 22.40
CA LYS A 85 12.27 -14.54 23.15
C LYS A 85 11.24 -13.73 22.35
N LYS A 86 11.50 -13.48 21.07
CA LYS A 86 10.58 -12.74 20.19
C LYS A 86 9.25 -13.48 20.03
N ILE A 87 9.28 -14.79 19.74
CA ILE A 87 8.06 -15.61 19.59
C ILE A 87 7.23 -15.60 20.87
N PHE A 88 7.87 -15.69 22.05
CA PHE A 88 7.18 -15.58 23.33
C PHE A 88 6.41 -14.25 23.47
N TYR A 89 7.05 -13.12 23.16
CA TYR A 89 6.40 -11.82 23.24
C TYR A 89 5.31 -11.61 22.18
N LEU A 90 5.51 -12.10 20.95
CA LEU A 90 4.46 -12.11 19.92
C LEU A 90 3.22 -12.89 20.39
N ALA A 91 3.40 -14.07 20.99
CA ALA A 91 2.31 -14.86 21.55
C ALA A 91 1.62 -14.12 22.71
N ARG A 92 2.41 -13.45 23.57
CA ARG A 92 1.89 -12.66 24.70
C ARG A 92 1.05 -11.46 24.24
N PHE A 93 1.38 -10.84 23.12
CA PHE A 93 0.65 -9.69 22.57
C PHE A 93 -0.50 -10.09 21.63
N ALA A 94 -0.73 -11.39 21.39
CA ALA A 94 -1.79 -11.86 20.50
C ALA A 94 -3.19 -11.41 20.93
N SER A 95 -3.45 -11.25 22.23
CA SER A 95 -4.73 -10.74 22.73
C SER A 95 -4.98 -9.28 22.35
N ALA A 96 -3.92 -8.47 22.25
CA ALA A 96 -4.03 -7.08 21.79
C ALA A 96 -4.40 -7.01 20.30
N LEU A 97 -3.81 -7.88 19.49
CA LEU A 97 -4.20 -8.04 18.07
C LEU A 97 -5.68 -8.40 17.94
N GLU A 98 -6.16 -9.35 18.75
CA GLU A 98 -7.56 -9.78 18.70
C GLU A 98 -8.53 -8.69 19.21
N LEU A 99 -8.11 -7.90 20.21
CA LEU A 99 -8.85 -6.71 20.63
C LEU A 99 -9.02 -5.73 19.48
N MET A 100 -7.93 -5.35 18.81
CA MET A 100 -8.00 -4.39 17.72
C MET A 100 -8.80 -4.91 16.54
N ARG A 101 -8.67 -6.21 16.19
CA ARG A 101 -9.52 -6.83 15.18
C ARG A 101 -10.99 -6.76 15.54
N THR A 102 -11.33 -7.09 16.79
CA THR A 102 -12.72 -7.01 17.27
C THR A 102 -13.27 -5.60 17.14
N LEU A 103 -12.48 -4.56 17.44
CA LEU A 103 -12.91 -3.17 17.33
C LEU A 103 -13.02 -2.69 15.86
N ILE A 104 -12.04 -3.02 15.02
CA ILE A 104 -12.01 -2.63 13.59
C ILE A 104 -13.19 -3.26 12.82
N ASP A 105 -13.51 -4.52 13.12
CA ASP A 105 -14.56 -5.28 12.45
C ASP A 105 -15.95 -5.08 13.08
N HIS A 106 -16.04 -4.28 14.15
CA HIS A 106 -17.29 -4.03 14.87
C HIS A 106 -18.33 -3.32 14.00
N ARG A 107 -19.53 -3.90 13.84
CA ARG A 107 -20.55 -3.42 12.91
C ARG A 107 -21.46 -2.35 13.50
N LYS A 108 -21.64 -2.35 14.82
CA LYS A 108 -22.43 -1.32 15.51
C LYS A 108 -21.65 -0.01 15.58
N VAL A 109 -22.33 1.11 15.75
CA VAL A 109 -21.67 2.42 15.92
C VAL A 109 -20.94 2.42 17.26
N PHE A 110 -19.62 2.49 17.21
CA PHE A 110 -18.73 2.42 18.36
C PHE A 110 -18.49 3.83 18.92
N VAL A 111 -19.03 4.08 20.11
CA VAL A 111 -18.87 5.32 20.86
C VAL A 111 -17.88 5.10 21.99
N LEU A 112 -16.82 5.91 22.03
CA LEU A 112 -15.90 5.96 23.15
C LEU A 112 -16.29 7.11 24.08
N ALA A 113 -16.71 6.78 25.30
CA ALA A 113 -17.11 7.75 26.31
C ALA A 113 -16.04 7.86 27.40
N LEU A 114 -15.16 8.85 27.27
CA LEU A 114 -14.04 9.11 28.18
C LEU A 114 -14.51 9.85 29.43
N ASN A 115 -14.94 9.10 30.46
CA ASN A 115 -15.42 9.63 31.74
C ASN A 115 -14.32 10.31 32.58
N GLY A 116 -13.06 10.06 32.28
CA GLY A 116 -11.90 10.59 32.98
C GLY A 116 -10.60 10.31 32.23
N PRO A 117 -9.44 10.45 32.89
CA PRO A 117 -8.15 10.35 32.20
C PRO A 117 -7.91 8.99 31.52
N GLY A 118 -7.27 9.05 30.35
CA GLY A 118 -6.71 7.91 29.63
C GLY A 118 -5.18 8.01 29.58
N VAL A 119 -4.45 6.97 29.95
CA VAL A 119 -2.98 6.95 29.97
C VAL A 119 -2.43 5.70 29.27
N GLY A 120 -1.33 5.84 28.54
CA GLY A 120 -0.66 4.73 27.84
C GLY A 120 -1.62 4.07 26.84
N GLY A 121 -1.77 2.73 26.91
CA GLY A 121 -2.74 2.01 26.09
C GLY A 121 -4.19 2.52 26.24
N GLY A 122 -4.58 2.98 27.44
CA GLY A 122 -5.89 3.60 27.68
C GLY A 122 -6.10 4.93 26.94
N ALA A 123 -5.01 5.56 26.49
CA ALA A 123 -5.04 6.81 25.74
C ALA A 123 -5.05 6.64 24.22
N VAL A 124 -4.70 5.46 23.70
CA VAL A 124 -4.51 5.27 22.25
C VAL A 124 -5.18 4.05 21.62
N TRP A 125 -5.55 3.03 22.39
CA TRP A 125 -6.06 1.79 21.80
C TRP A 125 -7.48 1.92 21.22
N PHE A 126 -8.27 2.90 21.66
CA PHE A 126 -9.68 2.99 21.26
C PHE A 126 -10.00 4.23 20.44
N GLN A 127 -9.35 5.35 20.76
CA GLN A 127 -9.63 6.69 20.26
C GLN A 127 -9.53 6.76 18.74
N GLY A 128 -8.51 6.13 18.17
CA GLY A 128 -8.29 6.11 16.72
C GLY A 128 -9.22 5.20 15.93
N ILE A 129 -9.98 4.32 16.60
CA ILE A 129 -10.91 3.37 15.98
C ILE A 129 -12.37 3.74 16.24
N ALA A 130 -12.66 4.38 17.37
CA ALA A 130 -13.99 4.82 17.73
C ALA A 130 -14.59 5.70 16.63
N ASP A 131 -15.87 5.47 16.33
CA ASP A 131 -16.58 6.27 15.32
C ASP A 131 -16.94 7.64 15.90
N ILE A 132 -17.24 7.70 17.20
CA ILE A 132 -17.56 8.91 17.95
C ILE A 132 -16.83 8.89 19.29
N VAL A 133 -16.17 9.99 19.64
CA VAL A 133 -15.49 10.18 20.93
C VAL A 133 -16.18 11.30 21.70
N LEU A 134 -16.72 10.94 22.87
CA LEU A 134 -17.35 11.87 23.82
C LEU A 134 -16.51 11.89 25.09
N ALA A 135 -16.26 13.06 25.66
CA ALA A 135 -15.37 13.16 26.81
C ALA A 135 -15.93 14.05 27.93
N SER A 136 -15.57 13.72 29.17
CA SER A 136 -15.77 14.59 30.32
C SER A 136 -14.87 15.82 30.21
N SER A 137 -15.32 16.96 30.71
CA SER A 137 -14.54 18.22 30.75
C SER A 137 -13.22 18.11 31.52
N THR A 138 -13.08 17.11 32.40
CA THR A 138 -11.86 16.83 33.17
C THR A 138 -10.98 15.73 32.56
N CYS A 139 -11.36 15.19 31.40
CA CYS A 139 -10.60 14.18 30.69
C CYS A 139 -9.26 14.76 30.18
N TYR A 140 -8.24 13.93 30.19
CA TYR A 140 -7.00 14.17 29.46
C TYR A 140 -6.44 12.84 28.93
N LEU A 141 -5.66 12.92 27.86
CA LEU A 141 -4.92 11.78 27.32
C LEU A 141 -3.41 11.99 27.48
N GLN A 142 -2.67 10.93 27.79
CA GLN A 142 -1.20 10.98 27.88
C GLN A 142 -0.56 9.65 27.49
N VAL A 143 0.52 9.70 26.70
CA VAL A 143 1.17 8.49 26.15
C VAL A 143 2.67 8.47 26.46
N PRO A 144 3.09 7.91 27.60
CA PRO A 144 4.51 7.86 27.98
C PRO A 144 5.26 6.69 27.31
N PHE A 145 5.07 6.43 26.00
CA PHE A 145 5.68 5.26 25.35
C PHE A 145 7.20 5.34 25.28
N SER A 146 7.76 6.41 24.71
CA SER A 146 9.20 6.58 24.58
C SER A 146 9.92 6.58 25.94
N SER A 147 9.33 7.20 26.97
CA SER A 147 9.91 7.22 28.33
C SER A 147 9.86 5.85 29.01
N LEU A 148 8.91 5.00 28.63
CA LEU A 148 8.82 3.59 29.04
C LEU A 148 9.56 2.63 28.10
N GLY A 149 10.27 3.12 27.07
CA GLY A 149 10.98 2.29 26.10
C GLY A 149 10.10 1.51 25.12
N LEU A 150 8.82 1.87 25.04
CA LEU A 150 7.79 1.27 24.18
C LEU A 150 7.67 2.02 22.85
N VAL A 151 7.02 1.36 21.87
CA VAL A 151 6.59 1.96 20.60
C VAL A 151 5.11 2.34 20.65
N PRO A 152 4.61 3.17 19.71
CA PRO A 152 3.17 3.33 19.50
C PRO A 152 2.47 1.98 19.26
N GLU A 153 1.66 1.56 20.22
CA GLU A 153 1.04 0.23 20.21
C GLU A 153 -0.24 0.19 19.36
N ASN A 154 -0.65 -1.01 18.97
CA ASN A 154 -1.97 -1.32 18.42
C ASN A 154 -2.38 -0.44 17.23
N GLY A 155 -1.43 -0.08 16.36
CA GLY A 155 -1.68 0.74 15.17
C GLY A 155 -1.92 2.24 15.45
N SER A 156 -1.70 2.69 16.68
CA SER A 156 -1.97 4.07 17.11
C SER A 156 -1.22 5.13 16.32
N ALA A 157 -0.01 4.84 15.82
CA ALA A 157 0.75 5.76 14.97
C ALA A 157 -0.02 6.15 13.70
N LEU A 158 -0.62 5.17 13.01
CA LEU A 158 -1.39 5.42 11.80
C LEU A 158 -2.71 6.13 12.13
N SER A 159 -3.46 5.62 13.11
CA SER A 159 -4.78 6.16 13.42
C SER A 159 -4.71 7.60 13.94
N PHE A 160 -3.75 7.93 14.80
CA PHE A 160 -3.60 9.31 15.30
C PHE A 160 -3.14 10.27 14.21
N ALA A 161 -2.27 9.84 13.30
CA ALA A 161 -1.88 10.66 12.15
C ALA A 161 -3.05 10.99 11.22
N GLN A 162 -4.00 10.05 11.07
CA GLN A 162 -5.24 10.27 10.30
C GLN A 162 -6.18 11.29 10.96
N HIS A 163 -6.22 11.33 12.29
CA HIS A 163 -7.22 12.12 13.03
C HIS A 163 -6.74 13.50 13.49
N MET A 164 -5.45 13.66 13.85
CA MET A 164 -4.95 14.93 14.42
C MET A 164 -3.74 15.51 13.68
N SER A 165 -3.53 15.18 12.40
CA SER A 165 -2.32 15.49 11.59
C SER A 165 -1.04 14.80 12.10
N ILE A 166 -0.11 14.54 11.19
CA ILE A 166 1.13 13.83 11.53
C ILE A 166 2.00 14.58 12.56
N HIS A 167 2.03 15.91 12.54
CA HIS A 167 2.89 16.69 13.44
C HIS A 167 2.41 16.64 14.89
N ARG A 168 1.11 16.82 15.12
CA ARG A 168 0.53 16.74 16.47
C ARG A 168 0.52 15.30 16.99
N ALA A 169 0.30 14.32 16.10
CA ALA A 169 0.44 12.92 16.44
C ALA A 169 1.87 12.58 16.89
N ASN A 170 2.89 13.09 16.20
CA ASN A 170 4.29 12.89 16.59
C ASN A 170 4.60 13.54 17.95
N ASP A 171 4.18 14.78 18.20
CA ASP A 171 4.33 15.43 19.52
C ASP A 171 3.71 14.58 20.64
N PHE A 172 2.47 14.13 20.43
CA PHE A 172 1.75 13.34 21.41
C PHE A 172 2.36 11.95 21.66
N LEU A 173 2.67 11.21 20.59
CA LEU A 173 3.12 9.81 20.67
C LEU A 173 4.61 9.68 20.99
N MET A 174 5.46 10.58 20.46
CA MET A 174 6.92 10.51 20.65
C MET A 174 7.36 11.18 21.95
N PHE A 175 6.80 12.35 22.29
CA PHE A 175 7.22 13.10 23.48
C PHE A 175 6.32 12.86 24.70
N GLY A 176 5.16 12.22 24.50
CA GLY A 176 4.28 11.81 25.60
C GLY A 176 3.64 12.97 26.35
N ARG A 177 3.34 14.06 25.61
CA ARG A 177 2.64 15.24 26.14
C ARG A 177 1.26 14.86 26.67
N LYS A 178 0.83 15.57 27.71
CA LYS A 178 -0.54 15.48 28.23
C LYS A 178 -1.44 16.42 27.45
N LEU A 179 -2.53 15.91 26.87
CA LEU A 179 -3.51 16.67 26.10
C LEU A 179 -4.82 16.77 26.88
N SER A 180 -5.32 17.99 27.07
CA SER A 180 -6.63 18.24 27.68
C SER A 180 -7.79 17.87 26.74
N ALA A 181 -8.98 17.68 27.30
CA ALA A 181 -10.19 17.46 26.50
C ALA A 181 -10.43 18.59 25.48
N GLN A 182 -10.18 19.84 25.87
CA GLN A 182 -10.35 21.01 25.01
C GLN A 182 -9.36 21.01 23.84
N GLU A 183 -8.08 20.72 24.09
CA GLU A 183 -7.09 20.58 23.00
C GLU A 183 -7.46 19.44 22.05
N LEU A 184 -7.90 18.31 22.59
CA LEU A 184 -8.29 17.14 21.78
C LEU A 184 -9.53 17.42 20.92
N GLU A 185 -10.49 18.20 21.41
CA GLU A 185 -11.65 18.67 20.64
C GLU A 185 -11.19 19.65 19.54
N GLN A 186 -10.36 20.64 19.86
CA GLN A 186 -9.78 21.58 18.89
C GLN A 186 -8.94 20.87 17.80
N TRP A 187 -8.36 19.72 18.13
CA TRP A 187 -7.56 18.93 17.20
C TRP A 187 -8.37 17.91 16.40
N GLY A 188 -9.69 17.83 16.62
CA GLY A 188 -10.61 16.95 15.89
C GLY A 188 -10.67 15.50 16.39
N MET A 189 -10.08 15.20 17.56
CA MET A 189 -10.07 13.86 18.14
C MET A 189 -11.27 13.60 19.07
N ILE A 190 -11.87 14.64 19.64
CA ILE A 190 -13.09 14.56 20.44
C ILE A 190 -14.22 15.27 19.70
N ASN A 191 -15.38 14.64 19.61
CA ASN A 191 -16.54 15.23 18.95
C ASN A 191 -17.26 16.22 19.86
N ARG A 192 -17.41 15.90 21.15
CA ARG A 192 -18.11 16.74 22.14
C ARG A 192 -17.59 16.52 23.55
N ILE A 193 -17.53 17.61 24.30
CA ILE A 193 -17.24 17.61 25.73
C ILE A 193 -18.55 17.73 26.54
N PHE A 194 -18.69 16.90 27.59
CA PHE A 194 -19.80 16.90 28.53
C PHE A 194 -19.32 17.26 29.96
N PRO A 195 -20.21 17.78 30.82
CA PRO A 195 -19.90 17.96 32.24
C PRO A 195 -19.51 16.63 32.91
N VAL A 196 -18.61 16.71 33.90
CA VAL A 196 -18.19 15.55 34.70
C VAL A 196 -19.35 15.00 35.55
N GLU A 197 -20.19 15.88 36.08
CA GLU A 197 -21.36 15.50 36.86
C GLU A 197 -22.43 14.92 35.96
N GLY A 198 -22.91 13.72 36.28
CA GLY A 198 -23.91 13.02 35.47
C GLY A 198 -23.42 12.57 34.09
N PHE A 199 -22.11 12.52 33.85
CA PHE A 199 -21.51 12.23 32.53
C PHE A 199 -22.14 11.05 31.80
N HIS A 200 -22.25 9.87 32.44
CA HIS A 200 -22.84 8.69 31.80
C HIS A 200 -24.32 8.88 31.44
N GLY A 201 -25.08 9.58 32.28
CA GLY A 201 -26.47 9.93 32.01
C GLY A 201 -26.61 10.91 30.84
N ALA A 202 -25.72 11.90 30.75
CA ALA A 202 -25.68 12.86 29.65
C ALA A 202 -25.33 12.17 28.31
N VAL A 203 -24.35 11.26 28.30
CA VAL A 203 -24.00 10.44 27.13
C VAL A 203 -25.20 9.57 26.71
N GLN A 204 -25.85 8.89 27.66
CA GLN A 204 -27.03 8.08 27.38
C GLN A 204 -28.15 8.92 26.74
N GLY A 205 -28.49 10.07 27.35
CA GLY A 205 -29.54 10.95 26.82
C GLY A 205 -29.21 11.53 25.45
N PHE A 206 -27.93 11.86 25.19
CA PHE A 206 -27.49 12.31 23.87
C PHE A 206 -27.69 11.24 22.80
N LEU A 207 -27.27 10.00 23.07
CA LEU A 207 -27.42 8.89 22.12
C LEU A 207 -28.89 8.48 21.92
N GLU A 208 -29.71 8.51 22.98
CA GLU A 208 -31.17 8.34 22.88
C GLU A 208 -31.79 9.42 21.96
N GLY A 209 -31.33 10.67 22.08
CA GLY A 209 -31.72 11.77 21.18
C GLY A 209 -31.24 11.58 19.73
N GLN A 210 -30.09 10.94 19.48
CA GLN A 210 -29.68 10.60 18.11
C GLN A 210 -30.56 9.49 17.52
N LEU A 211 -30.99 8.51 18.32
CA LEU A 211 -31.87 7.44 17.87
C LEU A 211 -33.30 7.91 17.58
N SER A 212 -33.76 9.02 18.16
CA SER A 212 -35.12 9.52 17.93
C SER A 212 -35.28 10.21 16.57
N VAL A 213 -34.18 10.68 15.96
CA VAL A 213 -34.19 11.43 14.70
C VAL A 213 -33.45 10.75 13.55
N ASN A 214 -32.60 9.74 13.83
CA ASN A 214 -31.82 9.03 12.82
C ASN A 214 -32.18 7.55 12.76
N ASP A 215 -32.11 6.96 11.54
CA ASP A 215 -32.19 5.51 11.37
C ASP A 215 -30.87 4.83 11.78
N GLY A 216 -30.96 3.91 12.73
CA GLY A 216 -29.79 3.22 13.28
C GLY A 216 -29.04 2.37 12.27
N LYS A 217 -29.75 1.73 11.33
CA LYS A 217 -29.13 0.91 10.29
C LYS A 217 -28.37 1.77 9.29
N SER A 218 -28.91 2.94 8.94
CA SER A 218 -28.22 3.93 8.12
C SER A 218 -26.91 4.37 8.75
N MET A 219 -26.87 4.64 10.07
CA MET A 219 -25.62 5.02 10.75
C MET A 219 -24.58 3.88 10.71
N MET A 220 -25.02 2.63 10.90
CA MET A 220 -24.14 1.45 10.80
C MET A 220 -23.61 1.23 9.38
N GLU A 221 -24.42 1.46 8.35
CA GLU A 221 -23.98 1.33 6.96
C GLU A 221 -23.00 2.44 6.56
N SER A 222 -23.24 3.68 7.02
CA SER A 222 -22.27 4.78 6.87
C SER A 222 -20.91 4.42 7.47
N LYS A 223 -20.90 3.86 8.68
CA LYS A 223 -19.67 3.33 9.30
C LYS A 223 -19.00 2.27 8.41
N ARG A 224 -19.77 1.29 7.92
CA ARG A 224 -19.25 0.20 7.09
C ARG A 224 -18.54 0.73 5.84
N LEU A 225 -19.16 1.69 5.15
CA LEU A 225 -18.62 2.29 3.93
C LEU A 225 -17.33 3.09 4.19
N MET A 226 -17.24 3.82 5.30
CA MET A 226 -16.02 4.55 5.69
C MET A 226 -14.87 3.62 6.08
N ASN A 227 -15.18 2.53 6.79
CA ASN A 227 -14.16 1.64 7.33
C ASN A 227 -13.68 0.58 6.32
N ALA A 228 -14.51 0.18 5.36
CA ALA A 228 -14.16 -0.84 4.37
C ALA A 228 -12.82 -0.59 3.64
N PRO A 229 -12.53 0.61 3.07
CA PRO A 229 -11.27 0.86 2.38
C PRO A 229 -10.06 1.03 3.33
N LEU A 230 -10.31 1.33 4.61
CA LEU A 230 -9.25 1.59 5.61
C LEU A 230 -8.85 0.35 6.41
N ARG A 231 -9.68 -0.70 6.38
CA ARG A 231 -9.54 -1.89 7.22
C ARG A 231 -8.16 -2.56 7.09
N GLU A 232 -7.70 -2.81 5.87
CA GLU A 232 -6.42 -3.49 5.63
C GLU A 232 -5.24 -2.67 6.18
N GLY A 233 -5.22 -1.36 5.91
CA GLY A 233 -4.18 -0.47 6.41
C GLY A 233 -4.14 -0.43 7.94
N ARG A 234 -5.31 -0.38 8.60
CA ARG A 234 -5.40 -0.42 10.07
C ARG A 234 -4.92 -1.75 10.63
N MET A 235 -5.31 -2.88 10.03
CA MET A 235 -4.87 -4.21 10.46
C MET A 235 -3.36 -4.39 10.31
N MET A 236 -2.78 -3.93 9.21
CA MET A 236 -1.33 -3.96 8.99
C MET A 236 -0.59 -3.07 9.99
N ALA A 237 -1.12 -1.89 10.32
CA ALA A 237 -0.54 -1.03 11.34
C ALA A 237 -0.53 -1.70 12.74
N VAL A 238 -1.59 -2.43 13.09
CA VAL A 238 -1.64 -3.24 14.32
C VAL A 238 -0.55 -4.32 14.31
N LEU A 239 -0.46 -5.11 13.23
CA LEU A 239 0.56 -6.16 13.08
C LEU A 239 1.98 -5.61 13.21
N ASN A 240 2.30 -4.54 12.48
CA ASN A 240 3.61 -3.91 12.54
C ASN A 240 3.93 -3.36 13.94
N SER A 241 2.95 -2.80 14.64
CA SER A 241 3.15 -2.32 16.01
C SER A 241 3.41 -3.45 17.00
N VAL A 242 2.76 -4.61 16.85
CA VAL A 242 2.98 -5.78 17.71
C VAL A 242 4.36 -6.38 17.47
N ASP A 243 4.79 -6.47 16.20
CA ASP A 243 6.13 -6.94 15.85
C ASP A 243 7.22 -6.01 16.41
N ALA A 244 7.09 -4.70 16.18
CA ALA A 244 8.03 -3.71 16.72
C ALA A 244 8.05 -3.70 18.26
N LEU A 245 6.89 -3.88 18.90
CA LEU A 245 6.82 -3.99 20.37
C LEU A 245 7.53 -5.25 20.86
N ALA A 246 7.36 -6.40 20.19
CA ALA A 246 8.08 -7.62 20.54
C ALA A 246 9.60 -7.43 20.47
N GLU A 247 10.10 -6.74 19.44
CA GLU A 247 11.53 -6.40 19.32
C GLU A 247 12.02 -5.54 20.51
N ARG A 248 11.25 -4.52 20.92
CA ARG A 248 11.61 -3.73 22.11
C ARG A 248 11.76 -4.57 23.37
N PHE A 249 10.92 -5.59 23.53
CA PHE A 249 10.98 -6.51 24.67
C PHE A 249 12.11 -7.54 24.54
N VAL A 250 12.55 -7.89 23.32
CA VAL A 250 13.78 -8.67 23.11
C VAL A 250 15.00 -7.89 23.63
N GLU A 251 15.06 -6.58 23.40
CA GLU A 251 16.13 -5.69 23.90
C GLU A 251 16.09 -5.42 25.43
N ASP A 252 15.09 -5.94 26.15
CA ASP A 252 14.82 -5.67 27.59
C ASP A 252 14.62 -4.18 27.94
N ALA A 253 14.48 -3.30 26.95
CA ALA A 253 14.39 -1.86 27.19
C ALA A 253 13.14 -1.45 27.98
N PRO A 254 11.92 -1.97 27.68
CA PRO A 254 10.74 -1.71 28.49
C PRO A 254 10.88 -2.19 29.93
N LYS A 255 11.44 -3.40 30.13
CA LYS A 255 11.60 -4.00 31.46
C LYS A 255 12.40 -3.08 32.39
N LYS A 256 13.56 -2.61 31.93
CA LYS A 256 14.42 -1.67 32.67
C LYS A 256 13.70 -0.37 33.00
N ARG A 257 12.96 0.21 32.03
CA ARG A 257 12.25 1.48 32.23
C ARG A 257 11.03 1.33 33.15
N PHE A 258 10.32 0.20 33.10
CA PHE A 258 9.21 -0.09 34.00
C PHE A 258 9.66 -0.26 35.46
N GLU A 259 10.83 -0.87 35.70
CA GLU A 259 11.41 -0.97 37.04
C GLU A 259 11.73 0.41 37.63
N VAL A 260 12.35 1.29 36.86
CA VAL A 260 12.59 2.69 37.26
C VAL A 260 11.27 3.39 37.58
N LYS A 261 10.28 3.25 36.69
CA LYS A 261 8.96 3.87 36.89
C LYS A 261 8.24 3.35 38.13
N LYS A 262 8.36 2.05 38.42
CA LYS A 262 7.79 1.44 39.62
C LYS A 262 8.37 2.08 40.88
N ARG A 263 9.70 2.23 40.96
CA ARG A 263 10.36 2.90 42.09
C ARG A 263 9.88 4.34 42.26
N GLU A 264 9.80 5.11 41.19
CA GLU A 264 9.26 6.48 41.24
C GLU A 264 7.81 6.54 41.77
N LEU A 265 6.97 5.58 41.38
CA LEU A 265 5.58 5.51 41.85
C LEU A 265 5.48 5.10 43.32
N GLU A 266 6.35 4.20 43.78
CA GLU A 266 6.45 3.80 45.18
C GLU A 266 6.94 4.98 46.05
N GLU A 267 7.92 5.74 45.59
CA GLU A 267 8.41 6.95 46.24
C GLU A 267 7.33 8.03 46.32
N LYS A 268 6.60 8.30 45.23
CA LYS A 268 5.47 9.25 45.24
C LYS A 268 4.35 8.80 46.15
N SER A 269 4.08 7.49 46.20
CA SER A 269 3.06 6.94 47.11
C SER A 269 3.50 7.09 48.58
N ARG A 270 4.78 6.87 48.87
CA ARG A 270 5.38 7.08 50.19
C ARG A 270 5.36 8.55 50.61
N ALA A 271 5.82 9.46 49.74
CA ALA A 271 5.79 10.90 50.00
C ALA A 271 4.37 11.42 50.24
N LYS A 272 3.39 10.94 49.47
CA LYS A 272 1.98 11.30 49.66
C LYS A 272 1.39 10.73 50.96
N PHE A 273 1.85 9.55 51.38
CA PHE A 273 1.48 8.97 52.67
C PHE A 273 2.08 9.78 53.83
N GLU A 274 3.34 10.21 53.72
CA GLU A 274 4.03 11.07 54.68
C GLU A 274 3.38 12.48 54.76
N GLU A 275 2.94 13.04 53.63
CA GLU A 275 2.22 14.32 53.57
C GLU A 275 0.80 14.24 54.19
N GLN A 276 0.12 13.09 54.03
CA GLN A 276 -1.20 12.83 54.63
C GLN A 276 -1.13 12.40 56.10
N HIS A 277 0.05 11.96 56.58
CA HIS A 277 0.32 11.53 57.96
C HIS A 277 1.63 12.12 58.50
N PRO A 278 1.70 13.44 58.77
CA PRO A 278 2.90 14.05 59.32
C PRO A 278 3.21 13.46 60.70
N LEU A 279 4.39 12.83 60.84
CA LEU A 279 4.90 12.38 62.13
C LEU A 279 5.18 13.61 63.01
N VAL A 280 4.32 13.84 64.02
CA VAL A 280 4.60 14.78 65.11
C VAL A 280 5.68 14.16 65.99
N TYR A 281 6.95 14.41 65.69
CA TYR A 281 8.04 14.09 66.60
C TYR A 281 8.38 15.34 67.43
N ASN A 282 7.90 15.34 68.67
CA ASN A 282 8.16 16.39 69.65
C ASN A 282 9.61 16.23 70.14
N ARG A 283 10.50 17.14 69.73
CA ARG A 283 11.92 17.10 70.07
C ARG A 283 12.16 17.99 71.29
N ASP A 284 11.75 17.52 72.45
CA ASP A 284 12.19 18.04 73.75
C ASP A 284 12.15 16.90 74.77
N SER A 285 13.24 16.14 74.85
CA SER A 285 13.80 15.64 76.11
C SER A 285 14.90 14.60 75.86
N PHE A 286 15.93 14.74 76.68
CA PHE A 286 16.92 13.75 77.09
C PHE A 286 18.25 13.67 76.34
N SER A 287 19.27 14.02 77.14
CA SER A 287 20.70 13.99 76.92
C SER A 287 21.32 12.63 77.25
N SER A 288 22.60 12.56 76.89
CA SER A 288 23.70 11.80 77.50
C SER A 288 23.78 10.29 77.27
N ASP A 289 24.75 9.98 76.41
CA ASP A 289 25.91 9.12 76.65
C ASP A 289 25.81 7.60 76.72
N THR A 290 26.96 7.05 76.29
CA THR A 290 27.49 5.68 76.44
C THR A 290 26.92 4.64 75.47
N SER A 291 27.66 3.69 74.89
CA SER A 291 29.08 3.41 74.63
C SER A 291 29.10 1.98 74.04
N ASP A 292 29.94 1.75 73.03
CA ASP A 292 30.60 0.48 72.70
C ASP A 292 29.84 -0.83 72.36
N SER A 293 30.16 -1.27 71.14
CA SER A 293 30.61 -2.63 70.75
C SER A 293 29.66 -3.82 70.81
N HIS A 294 29.28 -4.35 69.64
CA HIS A 294 29.83 -5.58 69.03
C HIS A 294 28.95 -6.08 67.86
N GLU A 295 29.59 -6.86 67.00
CA GLU A 295 29.17 -7.40 65.70
C GLU A 295 27.80 -8.12 65.65
N LEU A 296 27.19 -8.07 64.47
CA LEU A 296 26.23 -9.08 63.99
C LEU A 296 26.57 -9.42 62.53
N ASP A 297 27.19 -10.59 62.35
CA ASP A 297 27.13 -11.40 61.13
C ASP A 297 25.92 -12.35 61.19
N ASP A 298 25.38 -12.63 60.01
CA ASP A 298 24.47 -13.71 59.60
C ASP A 298 23.22 -14.02 60.44
N PHE A 299 22.03 -13.86 59.83
CA PHE A 299 21.04 -14.94 59.83
C PHE A 299 19.97 -14.80 58.73
N ASP A 300 19.81 -15.90 57.98
CA ASP A 300 18.75 -16.23 57.03
C ASP A 300 17.35 -16.14 57.67
N VAL A 301 16.35 -15.67 56.91
CA VAL A 301 14.93 -15.73 57.32
C VAL A 301 14.13 -16.47 56.26
N GLU A 302 14.27 -17.78 56.29
CA GLU A 302 13.21 -18.72 55.94
C GLU A 302 12.36 -18.97 57.21
N ASP A 303 11.07 -19.19 57.02
CA ASP A 303 10.07 -19.64 58.01
C ASP A 303 9.30 -18.60 58.84
N ALA A 304 8.11 -18.26 58.33
CA ALA A 304 6.91 -18.19 59.14
C ALA A 304 5.71 -18.68 58.31
N TYR A 305 5.35 -19.97 58.45
CA TYR A 305 3.99 -20.48 58.74
C TYR A 305 3.83 -21.96 58.34
N LYS A 306 4.25 -22.87 59.24
CA LYS A 306 3.67 -24.21 59.50
C LYS A 306 3.66 -24.37 61.03
N HIS A 307 2.64 -24.87 61.73
CA HIS A 307 1.88 -26.10 61.60
C HIS A 307 0.49 -25.92 62.23
N THR A 308 -0.56 -26.61 61.78
CA THR A 308 -1.07 -27.90 62.33
C THR A 308 -2.41 -28.16 61.62
N ALA A 309 -2.97 -29.36 61.39
CA ALA A 309 -2.57 -30.76 61.41
C ALA A 309 -3.72 -31.51 60.68
N LEU A 310 -3.43 -32.63 60.02
CA LEU A 310 -4.42 -33.50 59.38
C LEU A 310 -5.17 -34.38 60.38
N SER A 311 -6.42 -34.75 60.06
CA SER A 311 -6.96 -36.08 60.38
C SER A 311 -7.86 -36.58 59.23
N PRO A 312 -7.77 -37.86 58.82
CA PRO A 312 -8.69 -38.47 57.87
C PRO A 312 -9.48 -39.63 58.50
N SER A 313 -10.78 -39.76 58.18
CA SER A 313 -11.44 -41.05 57.82
C SER A 313 -12.98 -40.99 57.81
N GLN A 314 -13.54 -41.96 57.07
CA GLN A 314 -14.91 -42.52 57.10
C GLN A 314 -15.93 -41.91 56.11
N ARG A 315 -16.18 -42.56 54.96
CA ARG A 315 -17.03 -43.74 54.66
C ARG A 315 -18.54 -43.43 54.55
N ARG A 316 -19.02 -43.66 53.31
CA ARG A 316 -20.29 -44.30 52.90
C ARG A 316 -21.63 -43.55 53.00
N ARG A 317 -22.23 -43.43 51.80
CA ARG A 317 -23.57 -43.89 51.34
C ARG A 317 -24.85 -43.12 51.70
N SER A 318 -25.70 -43.08 50.65
CA SER A 318 -27.17 -42.98 50.66
C SER A 318 -27.70 -41.54 50.83
N GLN A 319 -28.78 -41.07 50.23
CA GLN A 319 -29.87 -41.70 49.46
C GLN A 319 -30.61 -40.56 48.72
N SER A 320 -30.98 -40.82 47.47
CA SER A 320 -32.28 -40.53 46.84
C SER A 320 -33.20 -39.48 47.49
N PHE A 321 -33.65 -38.48 46.73
CA PHE A 321 -35.08 -38.12 46.67
C PHE A 321 -35.47 -37.58 45.28
N SER A 322 -36.39 -38.32 44.66
CA SER A 322 -37.15 -38.02 43.47
C SER A 322 -38.39 -37.17 43.79
N HIS A 323 -39.10 -36.72 42.73
CA HIS A 323 -40.48 -36.20 42.67
C HIS A 323 -40.60 -34.69 42.96
N LEU A 324 -41.34 -33.82 42.25
CA LEU A 324 -42.43 -33.80 41.25
C LEU A 324 -42.36 -32.43 40.51
N LEU A 325 -42.86 -32.15 39.30
CA LEU A 325 -44.19 -32.36 38.70
C LEU A 325 -44.12 -32.27 37.14
N PRO A 326 -45.18 -32.71 36.43
CA PRO A 326 -45.21 -32.94 34.98
C PRO A 326 -45.93 -31.81 34.21
N TRP A 327 -45.80 -31.75 32.88
CA TRP A 327 -46.98 -31.57 32.01
C TRP A 327 -46.74 -32.05 30.56
N ARG A 328 -47.64 -32.97 30.21
CA ARG A 328 -48.05 -33.63 28.97
C ARG A 328 -47.48 -33.21 27.60
N ALA A 329 -47.06 -34.27 26.90
CA ALA A 329 -46.91 -34.35 25.45
C ALA A 329 -48.26 -34.36 24.71
N GLY A 330 -48.32 -33.60 23.61
CA GLY A 330 -49.19 -33.84 22.46
C GLY A 330 -48.39 -34.51 21.34
N ARG A 331 -48.92 -35.60 20.80
CA ARG A 331 -48.28 -36.57 19.91
C ARG A 331 -48.85 -36.39 18.50
N HIS A 332 -48.03 -36.11 17.47
CA HIS A 332 -48.22 -36.35 16.01
C HIS A 332 -46.94 -35.81 15.32
N SER A 333 -46.26 -36.39 14.33
CA SER A 333 -46.43 -37.55 13.46
C SER A 333 -45.03 -38.07 13.06
N LYS A 334 -44.94 -39.36 12.71
CA LYS A 334 -43.74 -40.01 12.16
C LYS A 334 -43.77 -39.88 10.63
N TRP A 335 -42.93 -39.03 10.03
CA TRP A 335 -42.35 -39.25 8.70
C TRP A 335 -41.35 -38.13 8.37
N LEU A 336 -40.06 -38.50 8.23
CA LEU A 336 -38.93 -37.84 7.53
C LEU A 336 -37.63 -38.19 8.28
N GLY A 337 -36.65 -38.73 7.54
CA GLY A 337 -35.38 -39.22 8.09
C GLY A 337 -34.59 -38.15 8.86
N GLY A 338 -34.18 -38.48 10.08
CA GLY A 338 -33.61 -37.51 11.02
C GLY A 338 -32.26 -36.88 10.63
N PRO A 339 -31.92 -35.73 11.24
CA PRO A 339 -30.73 -34.89 10.95
C PRO A 339 -29.37 -35.54 11.24
N TRP A 340 -29.35 -36.76 11.77
CA TRP A 340 -28.13 -37.45 12.19
C TRP A 340 -27.35 -38.14 11.06
N LYS A 341 -28.01 -38.47 9.94
CA LYS A 341 -27.31 -38.98 8.73
C LYS A 341 -26.66 -37.85 7.93
N TRP A 342 -27.29 -36.67 7.90
CA TRP A 342 -26.79 -35.48 7.21
C TRP A 342 -25.54 -34.89 7.85
N THR A 343 -25.45 -34.88 9.18
CA THR A 343 -24.25 -34.39 9.91
C THR A 343 -23.02 -35.28 9.71
N ARG A 344 -23.19 -36.61 9.60
CA ARG A 344 -22.07 -37.52 9.26
C ARG A 344 -21.64 -37.41 7.80
N LEU A 345 -22.60 -37.20 6.89
CA LEU A 345 -22.32 -36.97 5.48
C LEU A 345 -21.56 -35.64 5.29
N LEU A 346 -22.02 -34.55 5.92
CA LEU A 346 -21.36 -33.24 5.89
C LEU A 346 -19.95 -33.28 6.46
N LYS A 347 -19.70 -33.99 7.57
CA LYS A 347 -18.35 -34.18 8.13
C LYS A 347 -17.42 -34.99 7.23
N ARG A 348 -17.95 -35.99 6.51
CA ARG A 348 -17.18 -36.76 5.53
C ARG A 348 -16.87 -35.91 4.30
N CYS A 349 -17.84 -35.13 3.81
CA CYS A 349 -17.63 -34.17 2.73
C CYS A 349 -16.60 -33.09 3.11
N SER A 350 -16.67 -32.53 4.32
CA SER A 350 -15.69 -31.52 4.76
C SER A 350 -14.29 -32.09 4.89
N LEU A 351 -14.14 -33.33 5.39
CA LEU A 351 -12.84 -34.00 5.46
C LEU A 351 -12.27 -34.27 4.05
N LEU A 352 -13.10 -34.75 3.12
CA LEU A 352 -12.70 -34.96 1.74
C LEU A 352 -12.29 -33.66 1.05
N VAL A 353 -12.97 -32.55 1.32
CA VAL A 353 -12.60 -31.21 0.82
C VAL A 353 -11.24 -30.78 1.37
N VAL A 354 -10.99 -30.96 2.68
CA VAL A 354 -9.68 -30.62 3.28
C VAL A 354 -8.56 -31.49 2.69
N ILE A 355 -8.78 -32.80 2.55
CA ILE A 355 -7.81 -33.70 1.91
C ILE A 355 -7.56 -33.28 0.46
N PHE A 356 -8.61 -32.95 -0.29
CA PHE A 356 -8.48 -32.47 -1.67
C PHE A 356 -7.70 -31.15 -1.75
N LEU A 357 -7.97 -30.19 -0.86
CA LEU A 357 -7.25 -28.92 -0.81
C LEU A 357 -5.78 -29.11 -0.45
N LEU A 358 -5.48 -29.97 0.52
CA LEU A 358 -4.09 -30.32 0.88
C LEU A 358 -3.39 -31.00 -0.29
N ALA A 359 -4.03 -31.97 -0.94
CA ALA A 359 -3.50 -32.62 -2.14
C ALA A 359 -3.28 -31.59 -3.27
N TYR A 360 -4.23 -30.69 -3.49
CA TYR A 360 -4.11 -29.63 -4.49
C TYR A 360 -2.91 -28.72 -4.21
N VAL A 361 -2.73 -28.26 -2.98
CA VAL A 361 -1.58 -27.41 -2.58
C VAL A 361 -0.26 -28.16 -2.73
N VAL A 362 -0.19 -29.44 -2.35
CA VAL A 362 1.05 -30.23 -2.39
C VAL A 362 1.42 -30.66 -3.81
N PHE A 363 0.45 -31.10 -4.63
CA PHE A 363 0.72 -31.66 -5.95
C PHE A 363 0.81 -30.61 -7.07
N THR A 364 0.13 -29.46 -6.95
CA THR A 364 0.20 -28.39 -7.97
C THR A 364 1.64 -27.95 -8.31
N PRO A 365 2.54 -27.66 -7.35
CA PRO A 365 3.91 -27.24 -7.67
C PRO A 365 4.76 -28.33 -8.35
N ILE A 366 4.35 -29.59 -8.26
CA ILE A 366 5.03 -30.73 -8.87
C ILE A 366 4.48 -31.00 -10.27
N LEU A 367 3.15 -31.06 -10.39
CA LEU A 367 2.47 -31.51 -11.60
C LEU A 367 2.22 -30.38 -12.61
N ARG A 368 1.98 -29.15 -12.13
CA ARG A 368 1.62 -27.99 -12.95
C ARG A 368 2.31 -26.70 -12.47
N PRO A 369 3.65 -26.64 -12.44
CA PRO A 369 4.35 -25.40 -12.15
C PRO A 369 4.09 -24.38 -13.27
N SER A 370 3.89 -23.13 -12.89
CA SER A 370 3.61 -22.03 -13.81
C SER A 370 4.91 -21.51 -14.42
N TYR A 371 5.00 -21.44 -15.75
CA TYR A 371 6.13 -20.85 -16.48
C TYR A 371 7.54 -21.32 -16.08
N LEU A 372 7.66 -22.54 -15.52
CA LEU A 372 8.94 -23.12 -15.10
C LEU A 372 9.58 -23.97 -16.20
N ARG A 373 8.76 -24.62 -17.04
CA ARG A 373 9.22 -25.45 -18.17
C ARG A 373 9.25 -24.60 -19.43
N ARG A 374 10.44 -24.19 -19.87
CA ARG A 374 10.63 -23.38 -21.08
C ARG A 374 10.16 -24.14 -22.32
N PRO A 375 9.60 -23.45 -23.32
CA PRO A 375 9.37 -24.01 -24.64
C PRO A 375 10.67 -24.49 -25.31
N ALA A 376 10.57 -25.46 -26.22
CA ALA A 376 11.75 -26.06 -26.87
C ALA A 376 12.51 -25.09 -27.79
N HIS A 377 11.85 -24.05 -28.29
CA HIS A 377 12.45 -23.05 -29.17
C HIS A 377 13.30 -22.00 -28.44
N TYR A 378 13.29 -21.98 -27.10
CA TYR A 378 14.12 -21.08 -26.31
C TYR A 378 15.56 -21.59 -26.30
N SER A 379 16.46 -20.89 -26.99
CA SER A 379 17.87 -21.29 -27.11
C SER A 379 18.82 -20.43 -26.27
N GLY A 380 18.38 -19.23 -25.85
CA GLY A 380 19.23 -18.23 -25.21
C GLY A 380 20.38 -17.74 -26.10
N LYS A 381 20.24 -17.84 -27.43
CA LYS A 381 21.29 -17.47 -28.41
C LYS A 381 20.73 -16.62 -29.55
N ASN A 382 21.58 -15.73 -30.08
CA ASN A 382 21.32 -14.99 -31.33
C ASN A 382 21.72 -15.85 -32.54
N GLU A 383 20.93 -16.88 -32.85
CA GLU A 383 21.28 -17.85 -33.91
C GLU A 383 21.33 -17.26 -35.31
N LYS A 384 20.60 -16.17 -35.54
CA LYS A 384 20.46 -15.52 -36.85
C LYS A 384 21.40 -14.32 -37.03
N GLY A 385 22.17 -13.96 -36.00
CA GLY A 385 23.07 -12.80 -36.04
C GLY A 385 22.31 -11.48 -36.25
N GLU A 386 21.09 -11.36 -35.71
CA GLU A 386 20.30 -10.12 -35.79
C GLU A 386 20.99 -9.01 -34.99
N LYS A 387 20.95 -7.78 -35.51
CA LYS A 387 21.56 -6.61 -34.89
C LYS A 387 20.63 -6.00 -33.85
N VAL A 388 21.17 -5.71 -32.66
CA VAL A 388 20.41 -5.25 -31.50
C VAL A 388 20.92 -3.90 -31.02
N PHE A 389 20.01 -2.93 -30.91
CA PHE A 389 20.24 -1.67 -30.23
C PHE A 389 19.75 -1.77 -28.78
N ILE A 390 20.65 -1.74 -27.81
CA ILE A 390 20.29 -1.75 -26.39
C ILE A 390 20.19 -0.31 -25.91
N ALA A 391 19.03 0.09 -25.38
CA ALA A 391 18.79 1.40 -24.80
C ALA A 391 18.55 1.28 -23.29
N ALA A 392 19.15 2.16 -22.48
CA ALA A 392 18.90 2.20 -21.05
C ALA A 392 18.93 3.63 -20.49
N ASN A 393 18.09 3.85 -19.48
CA ASN A 393 18.15 5.01 -18.60
C ASN A 393 18.39 4.50 -17.18
N ILE A 394 19.55 4.80 -16.61
CA ILE A 394 19.93 4.32 -15.27
C ILE A 394 20.76 5.38 -14.54
N VAL A 395 20.41 5.60 -13.27
CA VAL A 395 21.04 6.61 -12.39
C VAL A 395 21.76 5.98 -11.20
N ASP A 396 21.44 4.73 -10.87
CA ASP A 396 21.91 4.03 -9.67
C ASP A 396 23.36 3.56 -9.83
N GLU A 397 24.25 4.20 -9.07
CA GLU A 397 25.69 3.89 -9.05
C GLU A 397 25.99 2.42 -8.70
N GLU A 398 25.30 1.86 -7.70
CA GLU A 398 25.57 0.52 -7.19
C GLU A 398 25.16 -0.53 -8.21
N LEU A 399 24.01 -0.35 -8.88
CA LEU A 399 23.58 -1.22 -9.96
C LEU A 399 24.52 -1.16 -11.16
N ILE A 400 24.92 0.05 -11.59
CA ILE A 400 25.85 0.23 -12.71
C ILE A 400 27.18 -0.47 -12.42
N LYS A 401 27.75 -0.30 -11.21
CA LYS A 401 29.00 -0.97 -10.82
C LYS A 401 28.82 -2.47 -10.60
N GLY A 402 27.68 -2.88 -10.06
CA GLY A 402 27.36 -4.24 -9.64
C GLY A 402 26.67 -5.12 -10.68
N GLU A 403 25.59 -5.78 -10.25
CA GLU A 403 24.92 -6.85 -10.99
C GLU A 403 24.37 -6.40 -12.35
N TRP A 404 23.76 -5.21 -12.43
CA TRP A 404 23.18 -4.72 -13.68
C TRP A 404 24.26 -4.53 -14.75
N GLY A 405 25.34 -3.81 -14.44
CA GLY A 405 26.43 -3.58 -15.39
C GLY A 405 27.13 -4.87 -15.83
N LYS A 406 27.29 -5.82 -14.91
CA LYS A 406 27.84 -7.16 -15.22
C LYS A 406 26.93 -7.92 -16.20
N ARG A 407 25.62 -7.92 -15.97
CA ARG A 407 24.63 -8.62 -16.80
C ARG A 407 24.50 -8.00 -18.19
N VAL A 408 24.61 -6.67 -18.31
CA VAL A 408 24.67 -5.99 -19.60
C VAL A 408 25.92 -6.40 -20.37
N ALA A 409 27.10 -6.44 -19.74
CA ALA A 409 28.32 -6.90 -20.40
C ALA A 409 28.23 -8.39 -20.85
N GLU A 410 27.66 -9.25 -20.00
CA GLU A 410 27.38 -10.65 -20.36
C GLU A 410 26.39 -10.77 -21.53
N LEU A 411 25.36 -9.92 -21.56
CA LEU A 411 24.38 -9.87 -22.65
C LEU A 411 25.03 -9.46 -23.98
N VAL A 412 25.89 -8.43 -23.96
CA VAL A 412 26.66 -8.00 -25.13
C VAL A 412 27.49 -9.17 -25.68
N ASN A 413 28.14 -9.93 -24.80
CA ASN A 413 28.91 -11.11 -25.20
C ASN A 413 28.05 -12.22 -25.80
N LEU A 414 26.84 -12.45 -25.26
CA LEU A 414 25.90 -13.46 -25.78
C LEU A 414 25.30 -13.09 -27.15
N LEU A 415 25.03 -11.81 -27.38
CA LEU A 415 24.48 -11.31 -28.65
C LEU A 415 25.55 -11.21 -29.75
N GLY A 416 26.82 -11.12 -29.35
CA GLY A 416 27.97 -10.89 -30.22
C GLY A 416 28.29 -9.41 -30.31
N LYS A 417 29.52 -9.03 -29.94
CA LYS A 417 29.96 -7.63 -29.85
C LYS A 417 29.77 -6.80 -31.14
N ASP A 418 29.85 -7.44 -32.29
CA ASP A 418 29.70 -6.79 -33.61
C ASP A 418 28.23 -6.59 -34.01
N ASN A 419 27.30 -7.28 -33.31
CA ASN A 419 25.86 -7.21 -33.55
C ASN A 419 25.15 -6.25 -32.59
N VAL A 420 25.86 -5.63 -31.64
CA VAL A 420 25.25 -4.84 -30.57
C VAL A 420 25.74 -3.40 -30.59
N TYR A 421 24.81 -2.48 -30.37
CA TYR A 421 25.10 -1.11 -29.98
C TYR A 421 24.46 -0.80 -28.64
N LEU A 422 25.24 -0.29 -27.68
CA LEU A 422 24.73 0.06 -26.34
C LEU A 422 24.60 1.58 -26.19
N SER A 423 23.39 2.06 -25.99
CA SER A 423 23.07 3.45 -25.69
C SER A 423 22.57 3.58 -24.25
N VAL A 424 23.31 4.30 -23.41
CA VAL A 424 22.92 4.60 -22.02
C VAL A 424 22.90 6.10 -21.86
N TYR A 425 21.73 6.63 -21.51
CA TYR A 425 21.55 8.05 -21.25
C TYR A 425 21.15 8.30 -19.79
N GLU A 426 21.88 9.20 -19.16
CA GLU A 426 21.72 9.62 -17.77
C GLU A 426 21.64 11.16 -17.72
N ASN A 427 20.80 11.69 -16.82
CA ASN A 427 20.59 13.13 -16.66
C ASN A 427 20.85 13.62 -15.21
N ASP A 428 21.95 14.36 -15.01
CA ASP A 428 22.29 15.11 -13.79
C ASP A 428 22.42 14.34 -12.45
N SER A 429 22.81 13.06 -12.45
CA SER A 429 22.93 12.24 -11.22
C SER A 429 24.20 12.45 -10.40
N GLY A 430 25.03 13.45 -10.75
CA GLY A 430 26.26 13.79 -10.04
C GLY A 430 27.50 12.96 -10.44
N GLN A 431 28.65 13.28 -9.84
CA GLN A 431 29.95 12.75 -10.29
C GLN A 431 30.10 11.23 -10.13
N LYS A 432 29.55 10.65 -9.06
CA LYS A 432 29.72 9.22 -8.79
C LYS A 432 29.05 8.33 -9.85
N THR A 433 27.87 8.71 -10.32
CA THR A 433 27.17 8.02 -11.42
C THR A 433 27.93 8.20 -12.73
N LYS A 434 28.49 9.39 -13.01
CA LYS A 434 29.37 9.62 -14.17
C LYS A 434 30.58 8.67 -14.16
N ASP A 435 31.24 8.52 -13.03
CA ASP A 435 32.40 7.62 -12.88
C ASP A 435 31.98 6.15 -13.07
N ALA A 436 30.80 5.76 -12.56
CA ALA A 436 30.24 4.42 -12.75
C ALA A 436 29.97 4.10 -14.22
N LEU A 437 29.41 5.06 -14.96
CA LEU A 437 29.14 4.95 -16.40
C LEU A 437 30.44 4.85 -17.22
N GLN A 438 31.48 5.60 -16.86
CA GLN A 438 32.81 5.43 -17.48
C GLN A 438 33.38 4.03 -17.21
N GLY A 439 33.24 3.52 -15.98
CA GLY A 439 33.61 2.15 -15.62
C GLY A 439 32.81 1.08 -16.36
N LEU A 440 31.53 1.35 -16.68
CA LEU A 440 30.74 0.48 -17.56
C LEU A 440 31.26 0.52 -18.99
N LYS A 441 31.54 1.71 -19.54
CA LYS A 441 32.08 1.88 -20.89
C LYS A 441 33.38 1.11 -21.11
N ALA A 442 34.23 1.02 -20.08
CA ALA A 442 35.46 0.23 -20.13
C ALA A 442 35.24 -1.29 -20.07
N ARG A 443 34.08 -1.77 -19.58
CA ARG A 443 33.76 -3.19 -19.42
C ARG A 443 32.99 -3.79 -20.60
N VAL A 444 32.35 -2.96 -21.43
CA VAL A 444 31.57 -3.41 -22.58
C VAL A 444 32.43 -3.36 -23.85
N GLU A 445 32.47 -4.47 -24.60
CA GLU A 445 33.33 -4.61 -25.78
C GLU A 445 32.62 -4.24 -27.11
N CYS A 446 31.43 -3.65 -27.07
CA CYS A 446 30.67 -3.25 -28.24
C CYS A 446 30.72 -1.75 -28.51
N ASN A 447 30.23 -1.35 -29.68
CA ASN A 447 30.05 0.07 -29.98
C ASN A 447 29.00 0.68 -29.03
N SER A 448 29.28 1.85 -28.45
CA SER A 448 28.43 2.40 -27.40
C SER A 448 28.43 3.92 -27.30
N SER A 449 27.26 4.46 -26.95
CA SER A 449 27.07 5.85 -26.52
C SER A 449 26.60 5.83 -25.06
N ILE A 450 27.53 6.05 -24.14
CA ILE A 450 27.23 6.11 -22.70
C ILE A 450 27.49 7.56 -22.27
N VAL A 451 26.40 8.31 -22.11
CA VAL A 451 26.42 9.77 -21.94
C VAL A 451 25.69 10.14 -20.65
N SER A 452 26.34 10.99 -19.86
CA SER A 452 25.70 11.76 -18.79
C SER A 452 25.54 13.18 -19.30
N GLY A 453 24.29 13.55 -19.57
CA GLY A 453 23.91 14.84 -20.16
C GLY A 453 23.17 15.74 -19.16
N HIS A 454 22.71 16.87 -19.70
CA HIS A 454 21.80 17.78 -19.04
C HIS A 454 20.66 18.08 -20.02
N ILE A 455 19.43 17.86 -19.57
CA ILE A 455 18.20 18.24 -20.25
C ILE A 455 17.86 19.63 -19.77
N ASP A 456 17.93 20.58 -20.69
CA ASP A 456 17.47 21.93 -20.43
C ASP A 456 15.94 21.95 -20.29
N LEU A 457 15.49 22.33 -19.10
CA LEU A 457 14.07 22.38 -18.76
C LEU A 457 13.37 23.65 -19.27
N GLU A 458 14.11 24.67 -19.72
CA GLU A 458 13.54 25.95 -20.14
C GLU A 458 12.61 25.82 -21.35
N HIS A 459 12.91 24.87 -22.23
CA HIS A 459 12.19 24.63 -23.49
C HIS A 459 11.02 23.65 -23.34
N PHE A 460 10.77 23.09 -22.15
CA PHE A 460 9.69 22.14 -21.96
C PHE A 460 8.33 22.82 -21.96
N PRO A 461 7.30 22.18 -22.54
CA PRO A 461 5.93 22.66 -22.43
C PRO A 461 5.55 22.71 -20.95
N SER A 462 5.31 23.92 -20.47
CA SER A 462 4.93 24.16 -19.08
C SER A 462 3.44 24.45 -18.99
N ILE A 463 2.78 23.83 -18.03
CA ILE A 463 1.36 24.02 -17.73
C ILE A 463 1.21 25.09 -16.65
N GLN A 464 0.25 26.00 -16.86
CA GLN A 464 -0.13 26.98 -15.87
C GLN A 464 -0.96 26.30 -14.77
N ILE A 465 -0.49 26.34 -13.52
CA ILE A 465 -1.24 25.78 -12.38
C ILE A 465 -1.83 26.91 -11.53
N LEU A 466 -1.05 27.95 -11.26
CA LEU A 466 -1.48 29.19 -10.60
C LEU A 466 -1.12 30.37 -11.52
N PRO A 467 -1.71 31.58 -11.40
CA PRO A 467 -1.45 32.69 -12.31
C PRO A 467 0.02 33.01 -12.58
N ASN A 468 0.88 32.85 -11.57
CA ASN A 468 2.32 33.11 -11.68
C ASN A 468 3.17 31.84 -11.53
N GLU A 469 2.57 30.65 -11.70
CA GLU A 469 3.27 29.38 -11.54
C GLU A 469 3.02 28.45 -12.73
N ARG A 470 4.08 28.25 -13.51
CA ARG A 470 4.15 27.25 -14.58
C ARG A 470 5.03 26.09 -14.16
N ARG A 471 4.60 24.87 -14.46
CA ARG A 471 5.34 23.63 -14.13
C ARG A 471 5.36 22.68 -15.31
N ILE A 472 6.37 21.82 -15.35
CA ILE A 472 6.50 20.79 -16.38
C ILE A 472 5.83 19.51 -15.89
N LYS A 473 5.02 18.86 -16.75
CA LYS A 473 4.41 17.57 -16.42
C LYS A 473 5.49 16.49 -16.32
N ARG A 474 5.35 15.59 -15.36
CA ARG A 474 6.31 14.49 -15.13
C ARG A 474 6.57 13.66 -16.39
N ILE A 475 5.52 13.31 -17.11
CA ILE A 475 5.63 12.43 -18.28
C ILE A 475 6.38 13.10 -19.43
N GLU A 476 6.27 14.43 -19.60
CA GLU A 476 7.04 15.16 -20.63
C GLU A 476 8.54 14.96 -20.44
N TYR A 477 9.01 15.14 -19.20
CA TYR A 477 10.40 14.90 -18.84
C TYR A 477 10.80 13.44 -19.06
N LEU A 478 9.97 12.48 -18.63
CA LEU A 478 10.28 11.05 -18.79
C LEU A 478 10.31 10.61 -20.26
N SER A 479 9.44 11.14 -21.12
CA SER A 479 9.48 10.86 -22.56
C SER A 479 10.78 11.38 -23.17
N GLU A 480 11.23 12.57 -22.80
CA GLU A 480 12.45 13.13 -23.36
C GLU A 480 13.70 12.36 -22.91
N VAL A 481 13.77 11.97 -21.63
CA VAL A 481 14.84 11.11 -21.11
C VAL A 481 14.95 9.80 -21.91
N ARG A 482 13.81 9.20 -22.31
CA ARG A 482 13.79 8.00 -23.15
C ARG A 482 14.18 8.27 -24.59
N ASN A 483 13.72 9.39 -25.16
CA ASN A 483 14.09 9.82 -26.51
C ASN A 483 15.60 10.03 -26.61
N LYS A 484 16.24 10.62 -25.61
CA LYS A 484 17.70 10.73 -25.54
C LYS A 484 18.43 9.39 -25.51
N ALA A 485 17.86 8.36 -24.87
CA ALA A 485 18.46 7.02 -24.90
C ALA A 485 18.39 6.36 -26.30
N ILE A 486 17.39 6.67 -27.12
CA ILE A 486 17.28 6.16 -28.51
C ILE A 486 17.76 7.13 -29.58
N GLU A 487 18.19 8.33 -29.20
CA GLU A 487 18.68 9.36 -30.12
C GLU A 487 19.78 8.85 -31.08
N PRO A 488 20.76 8.02 -30.67
CA PRO A 488 21.74 7.48 -31.62
C PRO A 488 21.13 6.62 -32.73
N LEU A 489 20.00 5.97 -32.46
CA LEU A 489 19.24 5.19 -33.44
C LEU A 489 18.47 6.11 -34.39
N THR A 490 17.71 7.06 -33.84
CA THR A 490 16.81 7.92 -34.63
C THR A 490 17.56 8.97 -35.45
N SER A 491 18.69 9.46 -34.96
CA SER A 491 19.58 10.40 -35.67
C SER A 491 20.39 9.73 -36.80
N GLY A 492 20.44 8.40 -36.85
CA GLY A 492 21.30 7.66 -37.79
C GLY A 492 22.80 7.74 -37.49
N SER A 493 23.19 8.34 -36.37
CA SER A 493 24.61 8.56 -35.99
C SER A 493 25.39 7.26 -35.77
N THR A 494 24.70 6.15 -35.54
CA THR A 494 25.31 4.81 -35.42
C THR A 494 25.89 4.30 -36.74
N GLY A 495 25.42 4.78 -37.89
CA GLY A 495 25.79 4.27 -39.22
C GLY A 495 25.39 2.82 -39.48
N MET A 496 24.52 2.24 -38.64
CA MET A 496 24.08 0.84 -38.71
C MET A 496 22.56 0.75 -38.70
N HIS A 497 22.03 -0.20 -39.47
CA HIS A 497 20.63 -0.61 -39.36
C HIS A 497 20.52 -1.76 -38.35
N PHE A 498 19.55 -1.67 -37.45
CA PHE A 498 19.26 -2.66 -36.42
C PHE A 498 17.97 -3.42 -36.76
N ASP A 499 17.88 -4.66 -36.27
CA ASP A 499 16.69 -5.49 -36.41
C ASP A 499 15.79 -5.35 -35.17
N LYS A 500 16.41 -5.28 -33.99
CA LYS A 500 15.74 -5.21 -32.69
C LYS A 500 16.25 -4.06 -31.84
N ILE A 501 15.37 -3.53 -30.99
CA ILE A 501 15.72 -2.65 -29.88
C ILE A 501 15.43 -3.39 -28.59
N LEU A 502 16.32 -3.30 -27.60
CA LEU A 502 16.09 -3.78 -26.25
C LEU A 502 16.20 -2.61 -25.27
N PHE A 503 15.08 -2.19 -24.69
CA PHE A 503 15.06 -1.25 -23.58
C PHE A 503 15.27 -2.01 -22.26
N ILE A 504 16.19 -1.53 -21.42
CA ILE A 504 16.45 -2.10 -20.08
C ILE A 504 16.46 -0.95 -19.05
N ASN A 505 15.59 -1.05 -18.05
CA ASN A 505 15.58 -0.14 -16.90
C ASN A 505 16.54 -0.65 -15.79
N ASP A 506 16.43 -0.09 -14.59
CA ASP A 506 17.11 -0.42 -13.33
C ASP A 506 16.67 -1.76 -12.70
N VAL A 507 16.60 -2.81 -13.52
CA VAL A 507 16.16 -4.16 -13.09
C VAL A 507 17.27 -5.19 -13.20
N ILE A 508 17.23 -6.18 -12.32
CA ILE A 508 18.08 -7.37 -12.40
C ILE A 508 17.39 -8.39 -13.32
N PHE A 509 18.14 -8.89 -14.30
CA PHE A 509 17.63 -9.77 -15.36
C PHE A 509 18.65 -10.86 -15.74
N SER A 510 18.19 -12.00 -16.24
CA SER A 510 19.08 -13.01 -16.82
C SER A 510 19.47 -12.61 -18.26
N PRO A 511 20.77 -12.56 -18.62
CA PRO A 511 21.18 -12.27 -20.00
C PRO A 511 20.57 -13.23 -21.03
N LYS A 512 20.44 -14.52 -20.69
CA LYS A 512 19.77 -15.50 -21.55
C LYS A 512 18.28 -15.18 -21.74
N ASP A 513 17.63 -14.66 -20.70
CA ASP A 513 16.21 -14.31 -20.76
C ASP A 513 16.01 -13.06 -21.64
N ALA A 514 16.94 -12.11 -21.63
CA ALA A 514 16.92 -10.98 -22.55
C ALA A 514 17.07 -11.45 -24.02
N VAL A 515 17.94 -12.42 -24.30
CA VAL A 515 18.09 -13.03 -25.63
C VAL A 515 16.80 -13.78 -26.04
N ASP A 516 16.21 -14.56 -25.14
CA ASP A 516 14.95 -15.25 -25.40
C ASP A 516 13.79 -14.26 -25.61
N LEU A 517 13.77 -13.12 -24.91
CA LEU A 517 12.78 -12.06 -25.14
C LEU A 517 12.87 -11.52 -26.57
N LEU A 518 14.09 -11.27 -27.06
CA LEU A 518 14.37 -10.74 -28.40
C LEU A 518 14.05 -11.72 -29.54
N PHE A 519 14.39 -13.00 -29.35
CA PHE A 519 14.43 -13.97 -30.46
C PHE A 519 13.54 -15.20 -30.29
N SER A 520 12.92 -15.40 -29.13
CA SER A 520 12.08 -16.57 -28.86
C SER A 520 10.61 -16.24 -28.55
N THR A 521 10.25 -14.96 -28.34
CA THR A 521 8.85 -14.58 -28.09
C THR A 521 8.02 -14.62 -29.37
N ASN A 522 6.89 -15.36 -29.36
CA ASN A 522 5.95 -15.47 -30.48
C ASN A 522 6.63 -15.84 -31.81
N ILE A 523 7.39 -16.94 -31.83
CA ILE A 523 8.14 -17.36 -33.01
C ILE A 523 7.21 -17.88 -34.12
N GLY A 524 7.41 -17.39 -35.34
CA GLY A 524 6.71 -17.84 -36.54
C GLY A 524 7.27 -19.14 -37.11
N SER A 525 6.61 -19.67 -38.14
CA SER A 525 7.07 -20.87 -38.86
C SER A 525 8.40 -20.69 -39.59
N ASP A 526 8.81 -19.44 -39.85
CA ASP A 526 10.11 -19.05 -40.41
C ASP A 526 11.22 -18.97 -39.34
N GLY A 527 10.88 -19.28 -38.09
CA GLY A 527 11.77 -19.19 -36.94
C GLY A 527 12.14 -17.76 -36.57
N LYS A 528 11.43 -16.73 -37.06
CA LYS A 528 11.63 -15.33 -36.62
C LYS A 528 10.53 -14.93 -35.65
N THR A 529 10.81 -13.96 -34.79
CA THR A 529 9.80 -13.45 -33.86
C THR A 529 8.75 -12.61 -34.59
N GLN A 530 7.48 -12.86 -34.29
CA GLN A 530 6.33 -12.16 -34.86
C GLN A 530 5.70 -11.24 -33.81
N TYR A 531 6.45 -10.25 -33.36
CA TYR A 531 5.94 -9.21 -32.48
C TYR A 531 6.39 -7.84 -33.00
N ARG A 532 5.64 -6.80 -32.63
CA ARG A 532 6.04 -5.39 -32.75
C ARG A 532 6.75 -4.94 -31.47
N ALA A 533 6.22 -5.38 -30.32
CA ALA A 533 6.88 -5.28 -29.02
C ALA A 533 6.66 -6.53 -28.15
N ALA A 534 7.64 -6.84 -27.29
CA ALA A 534 7.58 -7.93 -26.32
C ALA A 534 8.19 -7.49 -24.98
N CYS A 535 7.44 -7.58 -23.88
CA CYS A 535 7.90 -7.17 -22.55
C CYS A 535 8.17 -8.36 -21.63
N ALA A 536 9.19 -8.23 -20.78
CA ALA A 536 9.37 -9.10 -19.63
C ALA A 536 8.29 -8.82 -18.55
N MET A 537 8.25 -9.67 -17.53
CA MET A 537 7.47 -9.43 -16.32
C MET A 537 8.35 -8.84 -15.22
N ASP A 538 7.98 -7.69 -14.64
CA ASP A 538 8.72 -7.09 -13.53
C ASP A 538 8.08 -7.34 -12.16
N PHE A 539 8.95 -7.52 -11.17
CA PHE A 539 8.55 -7.87 -9.81
C PHE A 539 9.24 -6.96 -8.80
N ILE A 540 8.43 -6.29 -7.97
CA ILE A 540 8.94 -5.54 -6.82
C ILE A 540 9.27 -6.48 -5.65
N ASN A 541 8.58 -7.62 -5.59
CA ASN A 541 8.93 -8.76 -4.77
C ASN A 541 8.47 -10.04 -5.49
N ALA A 542 8.91 -11.20 -5.01
CA ALA A 542 8.72 -12.48 -5.71
C ALA A 542 7.27 -12.91 -5.97
N PHE A 543 6.27 -12.22 -5.38
CA PHE A 543 4.84 -12.50 -5.56
C PHE A 543 4.06 -11.37 -6.23
N LYS A 544 4.62 -10.14 -6.28
CA LYS A 544 3.89 -8.93 -6.67
C LYS A 544 4.48 -8.34 -7.96
N PHE A 545 3.67 -8.38 -9.02
CA PHE A 545 3.92 -7.69 -10.28
C PHE A 545 3.91 -6.17 -10.08
N TYR A 546 4.87 -5.47 -10.65
CA TYR A 546 5.08 -4.05 -10.35
C TYR A 546 4.43 -3.11 -11.37
N ASP A 547 4.66 -3.32 -12.67
CA ASP A 547 4.32 -2.37 -13.74
C ASP A 547 2.83 -2.35 -14.09
N THR A 548 2.02 -1.92 -13.13
CA THR A 548 0.58 -1.74 -13.26
C THR A 548 0.23 -0.44 -14.00
N PHE A 549 1.18 0.51 -14.09
CA PHE A 549 0.94 1.82 -14.67
C PHE A 549 0.94 1.78 -16.20
N ALA A 550 1.94 1.13 -16.82
CA ALA A 550 2.03 1.02 -18.27
C ALA A 550 1.25 -0.17 -18.84
N SER A 551 1.06 -1.26 -18.08
CA SER A 551 0.48 -2.50 -18.60
C SER A 551 -1.04 -2.48 -18.72
N ARG A 552 -1.56 -2.88 -19.88
CA ARG A 552 -3.00 -3.04 -20.16
C ARG A 552 -3.26 -4.35 -20.87
N ASP A 553 -4.37 -5.00 -20.54
CA ASP A 553 -4.77 -6.25 -21.20
C ASP A 553 -5.11 -6.04 -22.68
N ALA A 554 -5.43 -7.12 -23.40
CA ALA A 554 -5.75 -7.09 -24.83
C ALA A 554 -6.93 -6.17 -25.19
N GLU A 555 -7.82 -5.88 -24.24
CA GLU A 555 -8.99 -5.01 -24.41
C GLU A 555 -8.78 -3.62 -23.79
N GLY A 556 -7.56 -3.32 -23.32
CA GLY A 556 -7.18 -2.06 -22.70
C GLY A 556 -7.58 -1.92 -21.23
N TYR A 557 -8.08 -2.97 -20.57
CA TYR A 557 -8.32 -2.91 -19.13
C TYR A 557 -7.00 -2.81 -18.37
N GLY A 558 -7.04 -2.10 -17.24
CA GLY A 558 -5.98 -2.22 -16.24
C GLY A 558 -5.83 -3.67 -15.79
N ILE A 559 -4.63 -4.04 -15.36
CA ILE A 559 -4.44 -5.34 -14.75
C ILE A 559 -5.30 -5.48 -13.48
N GLY A 560 -5.51 -6.71 -13.03
CA GLY A 560 -6.19 -7.00 -11.77
C GLY A 560 -5.30 -6.74 -10.57
N VAL A 561 -5.62 -7.40 -9.45
CA VAL A 561 -4.69 -7.43 -8.33
C VAL A 561 -3.34 -8.04 -8.77
N PRO A 562 -2.21 -7.50 -8.31
CA PRO A 562 -0.89 -7.68 -8.93
C PRO A 562 -0.21 -9.01 -8.57
N PHE A 563 -0.96 -10.11 -8.48
CA PHE A 563 -0.41 -11.47 -8.33
C PHE A 563 -1.07 -12.39 -9.35
N TYR A 564 -0.45 -13.55 -9.61
CA TYR A 564 -0.84 -14.46 -10.68
C TYR A 564 -2.34 -14.79 -10.68
N PRO A 565 -3.03 -14.76 -11.84
CA PRO A 565 -2.53 -14.57 -13.21
C PRO A 565 -2.47 -13.10 -13.69
N TRP A 566 -2.42 -12.13 -12.77
CA TRP A 566 -2.27 -10.68 -12.96
C TRP A 566 -3.43 -9.99 -13.70
N PHE A 567 -3.87 -10.51 -14.86
CA PHE A 567 -4.98 -9.96 -15.64
C PHE A 567 -6.34 -10.33 -15.04
N THR A 568 -7.33 -9.48 -15.29
CA THR A 568 -8.71 -9.71 -14.83
C THR A 568 -9.45 -10.67 -15.75
N GLY A 569 -10.60 -11.17 -15.32
CA GLY A 569 -11.53 -11.91 -16.18
C GLY A 569 -12.58 -11.02 -16.85
N ALA A 570 -12.43 -9.70 -16.81
CA ALA A 570 -13.37 -8.76 -17.43
C ALA A 570 -13.29 -8.83 -18.96
N GLY A 571 -14.38 -8.44 -19.64
CA GLY A 571 -14.49 -8.55 -21.10
C GLY A 571 -14.39 -10.00 -21.59
N SER A 572 -13.61 -10.23 -22.64
CA SER A 572 -13.28 -11.56 -23.16
C SER A 572 -12.27 -12.31 -22.28
N GLY A 573 -11.51 -11.60 -21.43
CA GLY A 573 -10.46 -12.16 -20.58
C GLY A 573 -9.30 -12.78 -21.38
N THR A 574 -9.02 -12.28 -22.59
CA THR A 574 -8.04 -12.87 -23.51
C THR A 574 -6.64 -13.00 -22.92
N SER A 575 -6.08 -11.92 -22.36
CA SER A 575 -4.74 -11.96 -21.72
C SER A 575 -4.70 -12.92 -20.54
N ARG A 576 -5.78 -12.99 -19.73
CA ARG A 576 -5.89 -13.95 -18.64
C ARG A 576 -5.89 -15.39 -19.16
N LYS A 577 -6.63 -15.68 -20.23
CA LYS A 577 -6.64 -17.01 -20.86
C LYS A 577 -5.27 -17.39 -21.38
N ASP A 578 -4.56 -16.46 -22.03
CA ASP A 578 -3.19 -16.69 -22.52
C ASP A 578 -2.23 -17.02 -21.37
N VAL A 579 -2.33 -16.31 -20.23
CA VAL A 579 -1.55 -16.61 -19.02
C VAL A 579 -1.86 -17.99 -18.46
N LEU A 580 -3.15 -18.35 -18.35
CA LEU A 580 -3.58 -19.65 -17.82
C LEU A 580 -3.23 -20.82 -18.76
N GLN A 581 -3.03 -20.54 -20.05
CA GLN A 581 -2.55 -21.50 -21.05
C GLN A 581 -1.02 -21.59 -21.11
N HIS A 582 -0.30 -20.82 -20.29
CA HIS A 582 1.15 -20.75 -20.26
C HIS A 582 1.78 -20.34 -21.60
N ARG A 583 1.12 -19.41 -22.32
CA ARG A 583 1.69 -18.86 -23.57
C ARG A 583 2.87 -17.95 -23.26
N ASP A 584 3.90 -18.03 -24.11
CA ASP A 584 5.02 -17.09 -24.14
C ASP A 584 4.65 -15.74 -24.77
N ALA A 585 3.60 -15.72 -25.59
CA ALA A 585 3.04 -14.53 -26.23
C ALA A 585 1.67 -14.18 -25.63
N VAL A 586 1.65 -13.61 -24.43
CA VAL A 586 0.40 -13.12 -23.81
C VAL A 586 0.00 -11.81 -24.48
N ARG A 587 -1.13 -11.80 -25.19
CA ARG A 587 -1.60 -10.62 -25.92
C ARG A 587 -1.99 -9.49 -24.98
N VAL A 588 -1.49 -8.28 -25.23
CA VAL A 588 -1.74 -7.08 -24.42
C VAL A 588 -1.83 -5.84 -25.31
N LYS A 589 -2.51 -4.77 -24.87
CA LYS A 589 -2.44 -3.49 -25.60
C LYS A 589 -1.16 -2.71 -25.30
N SER A 590 -0.59 -2.91 -24.12
CA SER A 590 0.65 -2.25 -23.69
C SER A 590 1.30 -3.00 -22.54
N CYS A 591 2.61 -2.87 -22.42
CA CYS A 591 3.41 -3.38 -21.32
C CYS A 591 4.73 -2.60 -21.23
N TRP A 592 5.45 -2.70 -20.11
CA TRP A 592 6.84 -2.25 -20.05
C TRP A 592 7.70 -3.24 -19.27
N GLY A 593 7.30 -3.58 -18.05
CA GLY A 593 7.88 -4.73 -17.33
C GLY A 593 9.40 -4.70 -17.18
N GLY A 594 9.98 -3.51 -17.04
CA GLY A 594 11.41 -3.26 -16.79
C GLY A 594 12.38 -3.60 -17.94
N MET A 595 11.98 -4.45 -18.88
CA MET A 595 12.75 -4.83 -20.06
C MET A 595 11.80 -5.10 -21.24
N VAL A 596 11.99 -4.37 -22.35
CA VAL A 596 11.11 -4.44 -23.53
C VAL A 596 11.94 -4.59 -24.79
N ALA A 597 11.54 -5.52 -25.66
CA ALA A 597 12.06 -5.66 -27.00
C ALA A 597 11.11 -5.05 -28.02
N PHE A 598 11.61 -4.27 -28.98
CA PHE A 598 10.86 -3.73 -30.11
C PHE A 598 11.47 -4.18 -31.44
N GLU A 599 10.67 -4.18 -32.52
CA GLU A 599 11.21 -4.18 -33.88
C GLU A 599 11.82 -2.80 -34.21
N ALA A 600 13.09 -2.76 -34.58
CA ALA A 600 13.81 -1.50 -34.76
C ALA A 600 13.32 -0.67 -35.96
N LYS A 601 12.71 -1.31 -36.97
CA LYS A 601 12.19 -0.63 -38.18
C LYS A 601 11.20 0.50 -37.89
N TRP A 602 10.50 0.47 -36.76
CA TRP A 602 9.54 1.52 -36.39
C TRP A 602 10.19 2.79 -35.81
N PHE A 603 11.48 2.69 -35.45
CA PHE A 603 12.27 3.76 -34.83
C PHE A 603 13.45 4.20 -35.70
N GLN A 604 13.55 3.69 -36.93
CA GLN A 604 14.62 4.00 -37.88
C GLN A 604 13.97 4.57 -39.15
N GLY A 605 14.28 5.82 -39.48
CA GLY A 605 13.68 6.49 -40.64
C GLY A 605 14.21 5.90 -41.95
N GLN A 606 13.32 5.61 -42.90
CA GLN A 606 13.73 5.45 -44.30
C GLN A 606 13.78 6.84 -44.94
N HIS A 607 14.99 7.33 -45.20
CA HIS A 607 15.29 8.63 -45.82
C HIS A 607 14.79 9.84 -45.02
N SER A 608 15.69 10.50 -44.29
CA SER A 608 15.43 11.76 -43.59
C SER A 608 15.07 12.88 -44.59
N PRO A 609 13.93 13.58 -44.45
CA PRO A 609 13.80 14.94 -44.96
C PRO A 609 14.55 15.91 -44.03
N PRO A 610 14.99 17.08 -44.52
CA PRO A 610 15.68 18.06 -43.70
C PRO A 610 14.68 18.68 -42.72
N TYR A 611 14.98 18.64 -41.42
CA TYR A 611 14.35 19.55 -40.46
C TYR A 611 14.60 20.99 -40.94
N PRO A 612 13.58 21.85 -41.08
CA PRO A 612 13.80 23.27 -41.20
C PRO A 612 14.21 23.79 -39.82
N ASN A 613 15.46 24.27 -39.72
CA ASN A 613 15.86 25.18 -38.66
C ASN A 613 14.98 26.44 -38.77
N ASN A 614 13.99 26.60 -37.89
CA ASN A 614 13.44 27.90 -37.54
C ASN A 614 12.89 27.86 -36.11
N GLU A 615 13.42 28.73 -35.26
CA GLU A 615 13.14 28.91 -33.83
C GLU A 615 11.71 29.43 -33.51
N LYS A 616 10.69 29.09 -34.29
CA LYS A 616 9.31 29.54 -34.05
C LYS A 616 8.19 28.51 -34.21
N ASP A 617 8.48 27.28 -34.64
CA ASP A 617 7.45 26.25 -34.87
C ASP A 617 7.59 25.05 -33.92
N GLN A 618 7.68 25.30 -32.61
CA GLN A 618 7.62 24.22 -31.59
C GLN A 618 6.21 23.61 -31.42
N ASP A 619 5.18 24.13 -32.11
CA ASP A 619 3.80 23.63 -32.06
C ASP A 619 3.44 22.62 -33.18
N SER A 620 4.31 22.38 -34.18
CA SER A 620 4.01 21.51 -35.35
C SER A 620 4.40 20.03 -35.14
N GLY A 621 4.22 19.50 -33.93
CA GLY A 621 4.67 18.17 -33.53
C GLY A 621 3.55 17.12 -33.52
N TRP A 622 3.58 16.16 -34.45
CA TRP A 622 2.71 14.97 -34.55
C TRP A 622 1.19 15.18 -34.67
N GLU A 623 0.59 16.24 -34.12
CA GLU A 623 -0.85 16.53 -34.22
C GLU A 623 -1.25 16.86 -35.65
N GLU A 624 -0.51 17.73 -36.37
CA GLU A 624 -0.75 17.99 -37.80
C GLU A 624 -0.50 16.74 -38.67
N VAL A 625 0.57 15.98 -38.38
CA VAL A 625 0.88 14.73 -39.11
C VAL A 625 -0.22 13.69 -38.93
N TRP A 626 -0.80 13.59 -37.73
CA TRP A 626 -1.89 12.67 -37.46
C TRP A 626 -3.24 13.20 -37.96
N GLU A 627 -3.53 14.49 -37.85
CA GLU A 627 -4.73 15.12 -38.42
C GLU A 627 -4.77 14.98 -39.94
N ASP A 628 -3.65 15.20 -40.64
CA ASP A 628 -3.52 14.96 -42.08
C ASP A 628 -3.69 13.48 -42.45
N MET A 629 -3.25 12.55 -41.60
CA MET A 629 -3.41 11.11 -41.81
C MET A 629 -4.84 10.59 -41.53
N VAL A 630 -5.61 11.29 -40.69
CA VAL A 630 -6.97 10.88 -40.28
C VAL A 630 -8.06 11.56 -41.12
N ASP A 631 -7.86 12.80 -41.57
CA ASP A 631 -8.90 13.57 -42.28
C ASP A 631 -9.00 13.23 -43.80
N GLU A 632 -7.98 12.63 -44.43
CA GLU A 632 -8.10 12.05 -45.79
C GLU A 632 -7.40 10.67 -45.93
N PRO A 633 -8.08 9.54 -45.64
CA PRO A 633 -7.57 8.24 -46.04
C PRO A 633 -7.79 8.07 -47.55
N LYS A 634 -6.92 8.65 -48.39
CA LYS A 634 -6.90 8.29 -49.81
C LYS A 634 -6.56 6.80 -49.91
N PRO A 635 -7.39 5.97 -50.57
CA PRO A 635 -7.04 4.58 -50.82
C PRO A 635 -5.67 4.51 -51.50
N ILE A 636 -4.79 3.61 -51.03
CA ILE A 636 -3.42 3.44 -51.54
C ILE A 636 -3.41 3.18 -53.06
N GLU A 637 -4.53 2.76 -53.66
CA GLU A 637 -4.69 2.58 -55.11
C GLU A 637 -4.56 3.87 -55.94
N ASN A 638 -4.64 5.06 -55.33
CA ASN A 638 -4.53 6.35 -56.04
C ASN A 638 -3.23 7.14 -55.77
N ARG A 639 -2.25 6.55 -55.07
CA ARG A 639 -0.94 7.20 -54.86
C ARG A 639 0.01 6.92 -56.03
N SER A 640 0.59 7.98 -56.60
CA SER A 640 1.67 7.82 -57.59
C SER A 640 2.89 7.12 -56.95
N GLU A 641 3.76 6.49 -57.75
CA GLU A 641 4.98 5.83 -57.23
C GLU A 641 5.86 6.78 -56.38
N SER A 642 5.76 8.10 -56.59
CA SER A 642 6.41 9.13 -55.77
C SER A 642 5.72 9.43 -54.42
N GLU A 643 4.45 9.08 -54.23
CA GLU A 643 3.70 9.26 -52.98
C GLU A 643 3.74 8.01 -52.07
N ASN A 644 4.29 6.90 -52.57
CA ASN A 644 4.66 5.74 -51.75
C ASN A 644 5.95 5.97 -50.94
N GLU A 645 6.65 7.09 -51.17
CA GLU A 645 7.85 7.54 -50.47
C GLU A 645 7.57 8.64 -49.43
N VAL A 646 6.39 8.68 -48.81
CA VAL A 646 6.23 9.48 -47.57
C VAL A 646 6.99 8.76 -46.46
N GLY A 647 8.30 9.03 -46.39
CA GLY A 647 9.18 8.56 -45.33
C GLY A 647 8.60 8.96 -43.98
N MET A 648 8.20 7.98 -43.18
CA MET A 648 7.65 8.27 -41.86
C MET A 648 8.75 8.71 -40.91
N ALA A 649 8.41 9.72 -40.11
CA ALA A 649 9.19 10.06 -38.93
C ALA A 649 9.31 8.81 -38.02
N PRO A 650 10.51 8.53 -37.48
CA PRO A 650 10.69 7.50 -36.46
C PRO A 650 9.76 7.68 -35.27
N LEU A 651 9.28 6.59 -34.68
CA LEU A 651 8.55 6.65 -33.42
C LEU A 651 9.40 7.26 -32.30
N THR A 652 8.80 8.17 -31.55
CA THR A 652 9.37 8.75 -30.33
C THR A 652 8.40 8.61 -29.16
N PHE A 653 8.94 8.59 -27.94
CA PHE A 653 8.13 8.66 -26.74
C PHE A 653 7.50 10.05 -26.63
N ARG A 654 6.24 10.10 -26.20
CA ARG A 654 5.48 11.33 -25.99
C ARG A 654 4.71 11.31 -24.69
N ALA A 655 4.26 12.48 -24.25
CA ALA A 655 3.32 12.64 -23.15
C ALA A 655 1.91 12.98 -23.64
N SER A 656 0.95 12.91 -22.72
CA SER A 656 -0.40 13.44 -22.95
C SER A 656 -0.43 14.92 -22.62
N GLN A 657 -1.02 15.75 -23.49
CA GLN A 657 -1.10 17.21 -23.31
C GLN A 657 -2.18 17.66 -22.32
N GLU A 658 -3.13 16.79 -22.00
CA GLU A 658 -4.27 17.14 -21.13
C GLU A 658 -3.87 17.34 -19.67
N LEU A 659 -4.32 18.44 -19.05
CA LEU A 659 -3.84 18.88 -17.74
C LEU A 659 -4.03 17.82 -16.63
N PHE A 660 -5.22 17.23 -16.50
CA PHE A 660 -5.54 16.27 -15.43
C PHE A 660 -5.58 14.82 -15.91
N TRP A 661 -5.00 14.53 -17.08
CA TRP A 661 -4.86 13.17 -17.58
C TRP A 661 -3.39 12.82 -17.71
N GLU A 662 -2.98 11.75 -17.03
CA GLU A 662 -1.60 11.28 -17.09
C GLU A 662 -1.55 9.86 -17.63
N SER A 663 -0.97 9.74 -18.82
CA SER A 663 -0.69 8.49 -19.50
C SER A 663 0.79 8.18 -19.41
N SER A 664 1.15 6.92 -19.15
CA SER A 664 2.55 6.51 -19.22
C SER A 664 3.07 6.63 -20.66
N GLU A 665 4.22 7.27 -20.85
CA GLU A 665 4.96 7.32 -22.11
C GLU A 665 5.27 5.89 -22.63
N CYS A 666 5.55 4.97 -21.71
CA CYS A 666 5.77 3.55 -22.01
C CYS A 666 4.52 2.86 -22.53
N CYS A 667 3.32 3.31 -22.15
CA CYS A 667 2.07 2.80 -22.72
C CYS A 667 1.74 3.51 -24.04
N LEU A 668 1.98 4.82 -24.14
CA LEU A 668 1.68 5.61 -25.34
C LEU A 668 2.50 5.12 -26.54
N ILE A 669 3.79 4.81 -26.36
CA ILE A 669 4.62 4.27 -27.47
C ILE A 669 4.06 2.98 -28.06
N HIS A 670 3.44 2.13 -27.24
CA HIS A 670 2.77 0.91 -27.68
C HIS A 670 1.49 1.21 -28.45
N ALA A 671 0.72 2.20 -28.00
CA ALA A 671 -0.48 2.64 -28.71
C ALA A 671 -0.12 3.25 -30.07
N ASP A 672 0.94 4.04 -30.15
CA ASP A 672 1.43 4.65 -31.39
C ASP A 672 1.93 3.59 -32.36
N LEU A 673 2.70 2.62 -31.86
CA LEU A 673 3.16 1.46 -32.62
C LEU A 673 2.00 0.65 -33.21
N ALA A 674 0.96 0.38 -32.41
CA ALA A 674 -0.22 -0.35 -32.87
C ALA A 674 -1.03 0.46 -33.90
N ALA A 675 -1.16 1.78 -33.70
CA ALA A 675 -1.87 2.68 -34.59
C ALA A 675 -1.16 2.81 -35.95
N MET A 676 0.17 3.04 -35.93
CA MET A 676 0.99 3.04 -37.14
C MET A 676 0.86 1.72 -37.89
N ALA A 677 0.97 0.58 -37.20
CA ALA A 677 0.88 -0.71 -37.88
C ALA A 677 -0.50 -0.96 -38.51
N ALA A 678 -1.59 -0.48 -37.90
CA ALA A 678 -2.93 -0.57 -38.47
C ALA A 678 -3.05 0.20 -39.79
N LEU A 679 -2.45 1.40 -39.88
CA LEU A 679 -2.43 2.21 -41.09
C LEU A 679 -1.75 1.49 -42.28
N TYR A 680 -0.68 0.73 -42.02
CA TYR A 680 0.04 -0.02 -43.06
C TYR A 680 -0.66 -1.31 -43.51
N SER A 681 -1.54 -1.86 -42.69
CA SER A 681 -2.12 -3.19 -42.87
C SER A 681 -3.20 -3.27 -43.98
N LYS A 682 -3.51 -2.18 -44.69
CA LYS A 682 -4.59 -2.09 -45.71
C LYS A 682 -5.99 -2.54 -45.21
N THR A 683 -6.16 -2.76 -43.91
CA THR A 683 -7.39 -3.33 -43.33
C THR A 683 -8.22 -2.21 -42.72
N SER A 684 -9.45 -2.07 -43.22
CA SER A 684 -10.41 -1.06 -42.81
C SER A 684 -10.96 -1.35 -41.41
N LYS A 685 -10.76 -0.37 -40.51
CA LYS A 685 -11.18 -0.31 -39.10
C LYS A 685 -10.60 -1.42 -38.20
N PRO A 686 -10.04 -1.08 -37.03
CA PRO A 686 -9.66 -2.07 -36.03
C PRO A 686 -10.91 -2.85 -35.61
N THR A 687 -11.01 -4.12 -36.01
CA THR A 687 -12.02 -5.03 -35.48
C THR A 687 -11.75 -5.30 -34.00
N GLN A 688 -12.76 -5.70 -33.24
CA GLN A 688 -12.62 -6.10 -31.83
C GLN A 688 -11.60 -7.24 -31.62
N ASP A 689 -11.29 -8.00 -32.68
CA ASP A 689 -10.26 -9.06 -32.72
C ASP A 689 -8.86 -8.58 -33.15
N PHE A 690 -8.59 -7.26 -33.15
CA PHE A 690 -7.29 -6.73 -33.57
C PHE A 690 -6.18 -7.16 -32.60
N ASP A 691 -5.26 -8.00 -33.10
CA ASP A 691 -4.00 -8.29 -32.42
C ASP A 691 -3.06 -7.09 -32.54
N SER A 692 -2.80 -6.45 -31.40
CA SER A 692 -1.89 -5.31 -31.28
C SER A 692 -0.45 -5.65 -31.71
N GLY A 693 -0.10 -6.94 -31.80
CA GLY A 693 1.27 -7.40 -32.02
C GLY A 693 2.19 -7.08 -30.85
N ILE A 694 1.61 -6.78 -29.69
CA ILE A 694 2.30 -6.46 -28.46
C ILE A 694 2.05 -7.59 -27.48
N TYR A 695 3.12 -8.15 -26.96
CA TYR A 695 3.06 -9.32 -26.10
C TYR A 695 3.80 -9.11 -24.80
N MET A 696 3.32 -9.76 -23.76
CA MET A 696 4.02 -9.93 -22.50
C MET A 696 4.50 -11.39 -22.43
N ASN A 697 5.74 -11.63 -22.00
CA ASN A 697 6.34 -12.96 -21.96
C ASN A 697 6.62 -13.41 -20.52
N PRO A 698 5.71 -14.18 -19.87
CA PRO A 698 5.86 -14.52 -18.46
C PRO A 698 6.96 -15.53 -18.11
N TYR A 699 7.61 -16.13 -19.13
CA TYR A 699 8.83 -16.91 -18.94
C TYR A 699 10.02 -16.03 -18.56
N ILE A 700 10.05 -14.79 -19.08
CA ILE A 700 11.10 -13.80 -18.89
C ILE A 700 10.67 -12.92 -17.71
N ARG A 701 11.41 -13.01 -16.59
CA ARG A 701 11.10 -12.21 -15.39
C ARG A 701 12.30 -11.41 -14.95
N VAL A 702 12.05 -10.20 -14.50
CA VAL A 702 13.03 -9.26 -13.96
C VAL A 702 12.57 -8.78 -12.59
N ALA A 703 13.48 -8.28 -11.76
CA ALA A 703 13.14 -7.75 -10.45
C ALA A 703 14.04 -6.58 -10.04
N TYR A 704 13.55 -5.75 -9.13
CA TYR A 704 14.27 -4.57 -8.63
C TYR A 704 15.30 -4.89 -7.52
N SER A 705 15.36 -6.14 -7.03
CA SER A 705 16.37 -6.56 -6.06
C SER A 705 16.87 -7.98 -6.31
N SER A 706 18.12 -8.26 -5.97
CA SER A 706 18.76 -9.57 -6.18
C SER A 706 18.04 -10.66 -5.39
N GLU A 707 17.59 -10.32 -4.19
CA GLU A 707 16.79 -11.19 -3.34
C GLU A 707 15.48 -11.56 -4.05
N SER A 708 14.71 -10.56 -4.50
CA SER A 708 13.46 -10.81 -5.21
C SER A 708 13.69 -11.66 -6.45
N PHE A 709 14.73 -11.36 -7.23
CA PHE A 709 15.10 -12.10 -8.43
C PHE A 709 15.39 -13.59 -8.14
N ALA A 710 16.15 -13.89 -7.09
CA ALA A 710 16.48 -15.25 -6.70
C ALA A 710 15.25 -16.07 -6.28
N TRP A 711 14.25 -15.43 -5.66
CA TRP A 711 13.02 -16.10 -5.23
C TRP A 711 12.03 -16.37 -6.37
N LEU A 712 12.16 -15.73 -7.54
CA LEU A 712 11.20 -15.88 -8.65
C LEU A 712 11.07 -17.32 -9.16
N GLU A 713 12.15 -18.10 -9.18
CA GLU A 713 12.07 -19.52 -9.59
C GLU A 713 11.27 -20.37 -8.61
N PHE A 714 11.36 -20.05 -7.32
CA PHE A 714 10.60 -20.74 -6.29
C PHE A 714 9.11 -20.38 -6.38
N THR A 715 8.77 -19.10 -6.51
CA THR A 715 7.36 -18.65 -6.51
C THR A 715 6.57 -19.13 -7.73
N ARG A 716 7.23 -19.28 -8.90
CA ARG A 716 6.68 -19.93 -10.11
C ARG A 716 6.04 -21.29 -9.85
N ARG A 717 6.53 -22.04 -8.87
CA ARG A 717 6.00 -23.37 -8.52
C ARG A 717 4.60 -23.29 -7.93
N PHE A 718 4.33 -22.27 -7.12
CA PHE A 718 3.11 -22.17 -6.33
C PHE A 718 2.08 -21.21 -6.92
N GLU A 719 2.49 -20.28 -7.79
CA GLU A 719 1.64 -19.17 -8.21
C GLU A 719 0.33 -19.57 -8.91
N SER A 720 0.29 -20.74 -9.57
CA SER A 720 -0.94 -21.25 -10.19
C SER A 720 -2.05 -21.54 -9.16
N LEU A 721 -1.69 -21.79 -7.89
CA LEU A 721 -2.64 -21.91 -6.77
C LEU A 721 -3.41 -20.59 -6.53
N TYR A 722 -2.85 -19.45 -6.93
CA TYR A 722 -3.45 -18.14 -6.70
C TYR A 722 -4.56 -17.81 -7.69
N THR A 723 -4.77 -18.61 -8.74
CA THR A 723 -5.78 -18.34 -9.78
C THR A 723 -7.18 -18.09 -9.21
N VAL A 724 -7.65 -18.95 -8.30
CA VAL A 724 -8.98 -18.84 -7.67
C VAL A 724 -9.03 -17.70 -6.65
N PRO A 725 -8.08 -17.60 -5.69
CA PRO A 725 -7.99 -16.43 -4.81
C PRO A 725 -7.97 -15.10 -5.57
N GLN A 726 -7.22 -15.01 -6.67
CA GLN A 726 -7.10 -13.80 -7.47
C GLN A 726 -8.42 -13.38 -8.08
N SER A 727 -9.19 -14.32 -8.64
CA SER A 727 -10.55 -14.04 -9.13
C SER A 727 -11.47 -13.52 -8.04
N PHE A 728 -11.42 -14.13 -6.85
CA PHE A 728 -12.24 -13.71 -5.72
C PHE A 728 -11.85 -12.31 -5.22
N VAL A 729 -10.55 -12.03 -5.10
CA VAL A 729 -10.05 -10.72 -4.65
C VAL A 729 -10.34 -9.64 -5.69
N ASN A 730 -10.22 -9.91 -6.99
CA ASN A 730 -10.62 -8.96 -8.02
C ASN A 730 -12.08 -8.55 -7.90
N TRP A 731 -12.97 -9.54 -7.69
CA TRP A 731 -14.40 -9.28 -7.48
C TRP A 731 -14.63 -8.44 -6.21
N LEU A 732 -14.00 -8.81 -5.10
CA LEU A 732 -14.13 -8.09 -3.83
C LEU A 732 -13.60 -6.64 -3.92
N ALA A 733 -12.53 -6.42 -4.68
CA ALA A 733 -11.87 -5.14 -4.84
C ALA A 733 -12.35 -4.33 -6.06
N SER A 734 -13.45 -4.75 -6.72
CA SER A 734 -14.00 -4.11 -7.92
C SER A 734 -12.94 -3.83 -9.00
N ARG A 735 -12.09 -4.82 -9.30
CA ARG A 735 -11.06 -4.76 -10.35
C ARG A 735 -11.56 -5.40 -11.65
N PRO A 736 -11.24 -4.84 -12.83
CA PRO A 736 -10.42 -3.66 -13.05
C PRO A 736 -11.21 -2.36 -12.77
N PRO A 737 -10.53 -1.25 -12.39
CA PRO A 737 -11.22 0.03 -12.20
C PRO A 737 -11.86 0.49 -13.51
N PHE A 738 -12.97 1.24 -13.41
CA PHE A 738 -13.58 1.88 -14.56
C PHE A 738 -12.60 2.87 -15.21
N GLN A 739 -12.56 2.87 -16.54
CA GLN A 739 -11.71 3.75 -17.33
C GLN A 739 -12.53 4.36 -18.47
N PRO A 740 -12.91 5.65 -18.41
CA PRO A 740 -13.82 6.26 -19.38
C PRO A 740 -13.30 6.23 -20.82
N ARG A 741 -11.97 6.25 -21.02
CA ARG A 741 -11.34 6.35 -22.35
C ARG A 741 -10.80 5.05 -22.89
N ARG A 742 -11.06 3.93 -22.22
CA ARG A 742 -10.54 2.62 -22.62
C ARG A 742 -10.94 2.23 -24.04
N THR A 743 -12.18 2.57 -24.41
CA THR A 743 -12.79 2.22 -25.71
C THR A 743 -12.70 3.34 -26.73
N ALA A 744 -12.08 4.47 -26.41
CA ALA A 744 -11.88 5.56 -27.36
C ALA A 744 -10.89 5.12 -28.44
N ASN A 745 -11.29 5.25 -29.71
CA ASN A 745 -10.43 5.01 -30.87
C ASN A 745 -9.80 6.33 -31.32
N PRO A 746 -8.62 6.28 -31.95
CA PRO A 746 -8.04 7.48 -32.55
C PRO A 746 -9.03 8.16 -33.50
N GLY A 747 -9.19 9.48 -33.37
CA GLY A 747 -10.14 10.29 -34.15
C GLY A 747 -11.55 10.42 -33.54
N ASP A 748 -11.92 9.60 -32.54
CA ASP A 748 -13.18 9.79 -31.81
C ASP A 748 -13.16 11.16 -31.10
N ILE A 749 -14.29 11.87 -31.07
CA ILE A 749 -14.38 13.12 -30.30
C ILE A 749 -14.53 12.76 -28.83
N VAL A 750 -13.55 13.16 -28.02
CA VAL A 750 -13.53 12.97 -26.57
C VAL A 750 -13.79 14.30 -25.90
N GLU A 751 -14.70 14.28 -24.93
CA GLU A 751 -14.95 15.42 -24.06
C GLU A 751 -14.08 15.30 -22.82
N HIS A 752 -13.36 16.38 -22.49
CA HIS A 752 -12.60 16.48 -21.25
C HIS A 752 -12.76 17.84 -20.60
N ARG A 753 -12.67 17.84 -19.27
CA ARG A 753 -12.76 19.06 -18.49
C ARG A 753 -11.38 19.69 -18.33
N GLU A 754 -11.26 20.94 -18.72
CA GLU A 754 -10.10 21.78 -18.45
C GLU A 754 -10.48 22.79 -17.38
N TRP A 755 -9.58 23.03 -16.43
CA TRP A 755 -9.81 24.02 -15.40
C TRP A 755 -9.19 25.35 -15.83
N LEU A 756 -9.98 26.41 -15.81
CA LEU A 756 -9.58 27.77 -16.14
C LEU A 756 -9.64 28.64 -14.88
N TYR A 757 -8.64 29.49 -14.69
CA TYR A 757 -8.61 30.46 -13.61
C TYR A 757 -9.34 31.75 -14.02
N ASP A 758 -10.24 32.24 -13.16
CA ASP A 758 -11.10 33.41 -13.42
C ASP A 758 -10.69 34.67 -12.65
N GLY A 759 -9.67 34.59 -11.80
CA GLY A 759 -9.24 35.73 -10.99
C GLY A 759 -8.43 36.77 -11.76
N PRO A 760 -8.36 38.03 -11.27
CA PRO A 760 -7.46 39.02 -11.83
C PRO A 760 -5.99 38.54 -11.75
N GLU A 761 -5.15 38.97 -12.70
CA GLU A 761 -3.71 38.71 -12.69
C GLU A 761 -3.13 39.07 -11.30
N TYR A 762 -2.64 38.05 -10.58
CA TYR A 762 -2.13 38.23 -9.23
C TYR A 762 -0.80 39.00 -9.32
N LYS A 763 -0.75 40.26 -8.85
CA LYS A 763 0.47 41.07 -8.91
C LYS A 763 1.51 40.57 -7.91
N HIS A 764 2.77 40.52 -8.36
CA HIS A 764 3.91 39.87 -7.70
C HIS A 764 4.29 40.48 -6.33
N GLU A 765 3.93 41.73 -6.08
CA GLU A 765 4.44 42.53 -4.95
C GLU A 765 3.90 42.12 -3.57
N GLU A 766 2.80 41.36 -3.48
CA GLU A 766 2.27 40.88 -2.19
C GLU A 766 2.82 39.49 -1.77
N ALA A 767 3.62 38.83 -2.62
CA ALA A 767 4.14 37.49 -2.36
C ALA A 767 5.44 37.48 -1.53
N ASP A 768 6.25 38.54 -1.65
CA ASP A 768 7.56 38.62 -1.00
C ASP A 768 7.43 38.82 0.53
N ASP A 769 6.41 39.55 0.99
CA ASP A 769 6.14 39.77 2.43
C ASP A 769 5.67 38.51 3.19
N LEU A 770 5.27 37.46 2.48
CA LEU A 770 4.81 36.19 3.07
C LEU A 770 5.92 35.11 3.11
N GLU A 771 7.03 35.33 2.42
CA GLU A 771 8.18 34.41 2.40
C GLU A 771 8.98 34.49 3.72
N GLU A 772 9.00 35.65 4.39
CA GLU A 772 9.67 35.84 5.69
C GLU A 772 8.95 35.19 6.89
N ARG A 773 7.69 34.73 6.75
CA ARG A 773 6.88 34.24 7.88
C ARG A 773 6.74 32.73 8.01
N GLY A 774 7.52 31.93 7.26
CA GLY A 774 7.65 30.49 7.51
C GLY A 774 6.35 29.66 7.43
N ALA A 775 5.35 30.13 6.68
CA ALA A 775 4.08 29.43 6.50
C ALA A 775 4.19 28.33 5.43
N SER A 776 3.54 27.19 5.70
CA SER A 776 3.44 26.01 4.84
C SER A 776 2.86 26.31 3.44
N ARG A 777 3.76 26.56 2.48
CA ARG A 777 3.53 27.36 1.26
C ARG A 777 2.69 26.74 0.13
N GLY A 778 2.26 25.47 0.19
CA GLY A 778 1.58 24.82 -0.95
C GLY A 778 0.05 24.74 -0.86
N ARG A 779 -0.49 24.34 0.30
CA ARG A 779 -1.88 23.88 0.37
C ARG A 779 -2.93 24.99 0.50
N ASP A 780 -2.63 26.07 1.23
CA ASP A 780 -3.60 27.15 1.46
C ASP A 780 -3.75 28.08 0.24
N LEU A 781 -2.68 28.27 -0.53
CA LEU A 781 -2.73 29.08 -1.76
C LEU A 781 -3.44 28.31 -2.89
N ILE A 782 -3.14 27.01 -3.04
CA ILE A 782 -3.85 26.12 -3.97
C ILE A 782 -5.33 26.03 -3.59
N ALA A 783 -5.68 25.94 -2.30
CA ALA A 783 -7.07 25.92 -1.86
C ALA A 783 -7.84 27.23 -2.16
N LYS A 784 -7.18 28.39 -2.02
CA LYS A 784 -7.77 29.70 -2.37
C LYS A 784 -7.91 29.90 -3.88
N ILE A 785 -6.97 29.40 -4.67
CA ILE A 785 -7.01 29.52 -6.13
C ILE A 785 -7.99 28.51 -6.76
N GLN A 786 -8.11 27.32 -6.18
CA GLN A 786 -9.16 26.33 -6.50
C GLN A 786 -10.59 26.88 -6.31
N GLN A 787 -10.77 27.95 -5.51
CA GLN A 787 -12.06 28.63 -5.34
C GLN A 787 -12.35 29.69 -6.43
N ASN A 788 -11.33 30.12 -7.19
CA ASN A 788 -11.41 31.25 -8.13
C ASN A 788 -11.19 30.83 -9.60
N GLY A 789 -11.76 29.70 -10.01
CA GLY A 789 -11.75 29.24 -11.40
C GLY A 789 -12.91 28.30 -11.70
N HIS A 790 -13.16 28.03 -12.98
CA HIS A 790 -14.25 27.17 -13.44
C HIS A 790 -13.74 26.04 -14.35
N TRP A 791 -14.53 24.96 -14.42
CA TRP A 791 -14.31 23.89 -15.38
C TRP A 791 -15.01 24.23 -16.70
N THR A 792 -14.27 24.16 -17.80
CA THR A 792 -14.82 24.18 -19.15
C THR A 792 -14.71 22.80 -19.77
N THR A 793 -15.66 22.44 -20.65
CA THR A 793 -15.59 21.19 -21.40
C THR A 793 -14.98 21.47 -22.76
N LYS A 794 -13.83 20.88 -23.04
CA LYS A 794 -13.19 20.91 -24.36
C LYS A 794 -13.47 19.60 -25.09
N LYS A 795 -13.69 19.71 -26.40
CA LYS A 795 -13.80 18.58 -27.32
C LYS A 795 -12.53 18.52 -28.12
N THR A 796 -11.83 17.39 -28.07
CA THR A 796 -10.66 17.14 -28.92
C THR A 796 -10.80 15.77 -29.59
N LYS A 797 -10.10 15.60 -30.72
CA LYS A 797 -9.97 14.28 -31.36
C LYS A 797 -9.07 13.41 -30.46
N ALA A 798 -9.46 12.17 -30.23
CA ALA A 798 -8.66 11.24 -29.43
C ALA A 798 -7.37 10.88 -30.18
N MET A 799 -6.24 10.99 -29.51
CA MET A 799 -4.98 10.39 -29.97
C MET A 799 -4.94 8.90 -29.62
N PRO A 800 -4.08 8.10 -30.27
CA PRO A 800 -3.80 6.73 -29.82
C PRO A 800 -3.47 6.67 -28.31
N GLY A 801 -3.97 5.63 -27.63
CA GLY A 801 -3.63 5.39 -26.23
C GLY A 801 -4.59 5.97 -25.20
N GLY A 802 -5.87 6.18 -25.51
CA GLY A 802 -6.90 6.54 -24.52
C GLY A 802 -6.96 5.60 -23.30
N PHE A 803 -6.53 4.34 -23.45
CA PHE A 803 -6.43 3.36 -22.38
C PHE A 803 -5.18 3.51 -21.45
N CYS A 804 -4.21 4.36 -21.81
CA CYS A 804 -2.88 4.40 -21.20
C CYS A 804 -2.74 5.19 -19.90
N GLY A 805 -3.80 5.84 -19.43
CA GLY A 805 -3.68 6.81 -18.35
C GLY A 805 -4.76 6.73 -17.30
N GLY A 806 -4.97 7.83 -16.60
CA GLY A 806 -6.03 8.03 -15.64
C GLY A 806 -6.02 9.47 -15.16
N ARG A 807 -7.05 9.86 -14.40
CA ARG A 807 -7.15 11.21 -13.86
C ARG A 807 -6.15 11.44 -12.74
N GLN A 808 -5.13 12.26 -13.02
CA GLN A 808 -4.09 12.67 -12.09
C GLN A 808 -3.23 13.76 -12.76
N LEU A 809 -2.57 14.58 -11.94
CA LEU A 809 -1.57 15.54 -12.39
C LEU A 809 -0.31 15.42 -11.51
N LEU A 810 0.78 14.94 -12.10
CA LEU A 810 2.12 14.97 -11.50
C LEU A 810 3.02 15.94 -12.27
N VAL A 811 3.72 16.81 -11.53
CA VAL A 811 4.62 17.82 -12.10
C VAL A 811 5.98 17.81 -11.43
N LEU A 812 6.99 18.33 -12.13
CA LEU A 812 8.32 18.55 -11.56
C LEU A 812 8.30 19.63 -10.47
N LYS A 813 9.02 19.38 -9.39
CA LYS A 813 9.24 20.34 -8.30
C LYS A 813 10.14 21.49 -8.77
N LYS A 814 10.06 22.63 -8.07
CA LYS A 814 10.82 23.87 -8.41
C LYS A 814 12.30 23.68 -8.08
N SER A 815 12.53 22.93 -7.01
CA SER A 815 13.81 22.44 -6.55
C SER A 815 13.55 21.12 -5.83
N TRP A 816 14.54 20.23 -5.82
CA TRP A 816 14.52 18.98 -5.08
C TRP A 816 15.92 18.68 -4.59
N GLN A 817 16.03 18.04 -3.42
CA GLN A 817 17.31 17.61 -2.88
C GLN A 817 17.69 16.22 -3.44
N PRO A 818 18.99 15.84 -3.49
CA PRO A 818 19.39 14.48 -3.81
C PRO A 818 18.71 13.46 -2.88
N GLY A 819 18.04 12.46 -3.46
CA GLY A 819 17.27 11.45 -2.73
C GLY A 819 15.78 11.80 -2.50
N GLU A 820 15.36 13.03 -2.81
CA GLU A 820 13.95 13.40 -2.84
C GLU A 820 13.32 13.06 -4.20
N ARG A 821 12.03 12.68 -4.22
CA ARG A 821 11.30 12.52 -5.50
C ARG A 821 11.23 13.87 -6.22
N MET A 822 11.66 13.88 -7.48
CA MET A 822 11.71 15.04 -8.37
C MET A 822 10.31 15.62 -8.69
N TRP A 823 9.25 14.83 -8.53
CA TRP A 823 7.88 15.23 -8.84
C TRP A 823 6.96 15.24 -7.62
N GLU A 824 5.88 16.01 -7.71
CA GLU A 824 4.79 16.06 -6.74
C GLU A 824 3.43 15.91 -7.41
N LYS A 825 2.45 15.40 -6.65
CA LYS A 825 1.07 15.24 -7.13
C LYS A 825 0.27 16.50 -6.79
N ILE A 826 -0.34 17.10 -7.81
CA ILE A 826 -1.28 18.20 -7.64
C ILE A 826 -2.69 17.63 -7.65
N SER A 827 -3.48 17.97 -6.63
CA SER A 827 -4.87 17.53 -6.53
C SER A 827 -5.72 18.34 -7.50
N ALA A 828 -6.61 17.66 -8.22
CA ALA A 828 -7.57 18.34 -9.08
C ALA A 828 -8.50 19.24 -8.25
N PRO A 829 -8.88 20.44 -8.74
CA PRO A 829 -9.86 21.29 -8.10
C PRO A 829 -11.21 20.57 -7.87
N PRO A 830 -12.02 20.98 -6.88
CA PRO A 830 -13.38 20.47 -6.70
C PRO A 830 -14.19 20.56 -8.00
N GLY A 831 -15.01 19.55 -8.31
CA GLY A 831 -15.75 19.46 -9.58
C GLY A 831 -15.00 18.75 -10.73
N ALA A 832 -13.76 18.32 -10.50
CA ALA A 832 -13.04 17.42 -11.42
C ALA A 832 -13.76 16.08 -11.60
N ASP A 833 -14.42 15.57 -10.55
CA ASP A 833 -14.99 14.22 -10.51
C ASP A 833 -16.48 14.24 -10.12
N ASP A 834 -17.35 14.19 -11.14
CA ASP A 834 -18.63 13.49 -11.08
C ASP A 834 -18.68 12.60 -12.34
N HIS A 835 -18.78 11.28 -12.12
CA HIS A 835 -18.92 10.14 -13.07
C HIS A 835 -17.70 9.27 -13.35
#